data_AF-A0A554KJD2-F1
#
_entry.id   AF-A0A554KJD2-F1
#
_cell.length_a   1.000
_cell.length_b   1.000
_cell.length_c   1.000
_cell.angle_alpha   90.00
_cell.angle_beta   90.00
_cell.angle_gamma   90.00
#
_symmetry.space_group_name_H-M   'P 1'
#
loop_
_entity.id
_entity.type
_entity.pdbx_description
1 polymer ?
#
loop_
_entity_poly.entity_id
_entity_poly.type
_entity_poly.pdbx_seq_one_letter_code
_entity_poly.pdbx_strand_id
1 'polypeptide(L)'
;MYLVNGKKYDEDPSRKLGGGSEGSVYPFDGDPDNTCVKLWHPVDPKDRSGQQIALYRAKKVKAVTGLNLHLPEQFILPKLPAQDGKGNIIGYLMRRVPKEYVKLMKLLQPAFRTNNSIGLKDIALLYAFFFEDLEVLQKNSISVGDVNLGGNMVRFTSKGIERVWVDTDSWSYPGFPCLATTEMFCHPDLYANLGSGGKFVPPMHKHDCFAFEVEFCLLALPGAHPFRMGLHPSVTSLQERAEAGITIFDSSVAYPKYLPSPDVLSDELLHELILRLKRKKEEPLPAKLLRDFAEQLVVCAKCSEQYHRSRSNCPKCQEKTIVDLKKLIELIIQEVYAASEAILYTQVVDSTLFVVCRVSGMIHIVTIDEKGGVDTLVTFISALRGMRYRFFGSHLVVCPDVYADAPVPIQIYRITGSTLQMVQNITTNGLENESAVFDVSSRFMYRTAGNTLLCGKWMFGGKVFGEDPVTQVHQTQSWFTVDRTSGLDREAIFGYDRALRDMQWFVVKGDKAGEKFDFHNVTLPAMRAGERLEDFAVDFGADAVLLVRQTLYQGRQYIRYSIIALNGVVVEDRVLRSGDNGYDAWESIHGKLFQKSSILHVTPLGVVKQTLLNNAYELVEDTRGVVTAEDWLFRFNKSVGIARRGAVLTMRKK
;
A
#
# COMPACT_ATOMS: atom_id res chain seq x y z
N MET A 1 -25.17 19.00 8.00
CA MET A 1 -25.58 20.33 7.47
C MET A 1 -24.42 21.31 7.48
N TYR A 2 -24.21 22.03 6.38
CA TYR A 2 -23.27 23.14 6.24
C TYR A 2 -23.84 24.26 5.37
N LEU A 3 -23.22 25.44 5.42
CA LEU A 3 -23.57 26.66 4.70
C LEU A 3 -22.47 27.05 3.72
N VAL A 4 -22.86 27.45 2.51
CA VAL A 4 -21.96 28.02 1.50
C VAL A 4 -22.67 29.23 0.90
N ASN A 5 -22.07 30.41 0.97
CA ASN A 5 -22.70 31.67 0.55
C ASN A 5 -24.14 31.84 1.11
N GLY A 6 -24.34 31.45 2.36
CA GLY A 6 -25.65 31.52 3.04
C GLY A 6 -26.69 30.48 2.62
N LYS A 7 -26.39 29.62 1.64
CA LYS A 7 -27.26 28.49 1.25
C LYS A 7 -26.93 27.24 2.06
N LYS A 8 -27.96 26.51 2.47
CA LYS A 8 -27.85 25.27 3.25
C LYS A 8 -27.67 24.06 2.35
N TYR A 9 -26.81 23.14 2.79
CA TYR A 9 -26.55 21.86 2.18
C TYR A 9 -26.38 20.81 3.27
N ASP A 10 -26.62 19.55 2.93
CA ASP A 10 -26.38 18.43 3.83
C ASP A 10 -25.33 17.50 3.23
N GLU A 11 -24.38 17.09 4.06
CA GLU A 11 -23.49 15.99 3.71
C GLU A 11 -24.29 14.70 3.63
N ASP A 12 -24.11 13.97 2.53
CA ASP A 12 -24.59 12.60 2.38
C ASP A 12 -23.40 11.64 2.61
N PRO A 13 -23.32 10.96 3.77
CA PRO A 13 -22.26 10.01 4.06
C PRO A 13 -22.12 8.90 3.02
N SER A 14 -23.21 8.52 2.34
CA SER A 14 -23.20 7.48 1.31
C SER A 14 -22.53 7.93 0.00
N ARG A 15 -22.40 9.25 -0.21
CA ARG A 15 -21.81 9.85 -1.41
C ARG A 15 -20.37 10.34 -1.20
N LYS A 16 -19.75 10.03 -0.05
CA LYS A 16 -18.38 10.44 0.28
C LYS A 16 -17.39 10.02 -0.82
N LEU A 17 -16.57 10.98 -1.27
CA LEU A 17 -15.57 10.80 -2.33
C LEU A 17 -14.21 10.35 -1.80
N GLY A 18 -13.96 10.58 -0.52
CA GLY A 18 -12.69 10.26 0.14
C GLY A 18 -12.60 10.92 1.50
N GLY A 19 -11.55 10.60 2.25
CA GLY A 19 -11.28 11.24 3.52
C GLY A 19 -9.87 10.97 4.01
N GLY A 20 -9.43 11.78 4.96
CA GLY A 20 -8.16 11.64 5.66
C GLY A 20 -8.32 11.94 7.15
N SER A 21 -7.21 12.10 7.85
CA SER A 21 -7.18 12.41 9.29
C SER A 21 -7.87 13.73 9.64
N GLU A 22 -7.86 14.70 8.71
CA GLU A 22 -8.34 16.06 8.96
C GLU A 22 -9.79 16.31 8.54
N GLY A 23 -10.29 15.60 7.53
CA GLY A 23 -11.65 15.79 7.02
C GLY A 23 -12.08 14.75 6.00
N SER A 24 -13.33 14.88 5.56
CA SER A 24 -13.95 14.06 4.51
C SER A 24 -14.38 14.94 3.34
N VAL A 25 -14.37 14.38 2.13
CA VAL A 25 -14.71 15.08 0.89
C VAL A 25 -16.03 14.53 0.35
N TYR A 26 -16.96 15.42 0.00
CA TYR A 26 -18.29 15.08 -0.51
C TYR A 26 -18.57 15.82 -1.83
N PRO A 27 -19.39 15.27 -2.73
CA PRO A 27 -19.90 16.00 -3.88
C PRO A 27 -20.66 17.25 -3.40
N PHE A 28 -20.55 18.33 -4.15
CA PHE A 28 -21.30 19.55 -3.84
C PHE A 28 -22.50 19.68 -4.78
N ASP A 29 -23.71 19.50 -4.25
CA ASP A 29 -24.94 19.50 -5.07
C ASP A 29 -25.34 20.90 -5.59
N GLY A 30 -24.72 21.97 -5.07
CA GLY A 30 -24.98 23.33 -5.52
C GLY A 30 -24.34 23.70 -6.86
N ASP A 31 -23.45 22.85 -7.39
CA ASP A 31 -22.78 23.00 -8.68
C ASP A 31 -22.45 21.59 -9.21
N PRO A 32 -23.34 21.01 -10.04
CA PRO A 32 -23.22 19.61 -10.46
C PRO A 32 -21.99 19.34 -11.35
N ASP A 33 -21.34 20.38 -11.89
CA ASP A 33 -20.41 20.19 -13.00
C ASP A 33 -18.93 20.06 -12.62
N ASN A 34 -18.47 20.45 -11.42
CA ASN A 34 -17.09 20.10 -11.03
C ASN A 34 -16.63 20.45 -9.61
N THR A 35 -17.51 20.53 -8.61
CA THR A 35 -17.06 20.90 -7.25
C THR A 35 -17.35 19.83 -6.19
N CYS A 36 -16.55 19.89 -5.14
CA CYS A 36 -16.70 19.07 -3.95
C CYS A 36 -16.43 19.95 -2.72
N VAL A 37 -16.94 19.51 -1.57
CA VAL A 37 -16.71 20.15 -0.28
C VAL A 37 -15.83 19.24 0.57
N LYS A 38 -14.74 19.78 1.12
CA LYS A 38 -13.97 19.13 2.20
C LYS A 38 -14.48 19.69 3.52
N LEU A 39 -15.05 18.82 4.35
CA LEU A 39 -15.51 19.15 5.70
C LEU A 39 -14.52 18.56 6.70
N TRP A 40 -14.00 19.41 7.60
CA TRP A 40 -13.11 18.95 8.66
C TRP A 40 -13.90 18.18 9.70
N HIS A 41 -13.24 17.18 10.26
CA HIS A 41 -13.83 16.42 11.35
C HIS A 41 -13.97 17.29 12.60
N PRO A 42 -15.01 17.05 13.44
CA PRO A 42 -15.11 17.69 14.75
C PRO A 42 -13.88 17.39 15.61
N VAL A 43 -13.47 18.39 16.38
CA VAL A 43 -12.41 18.26 17.39
C VAL A 43 -13.06 18.03 18.74
N ASP A 44 -12.48 17.13 19.55
CA ASP A 44 -12.92 16.91 20.93
C ASP A 44 -12.89 18.25 21.71
N PRO A 45 -13.99 18.65 22.37
CA PRO A 45 -14.02 19.83 23.24
C PRO A 45 -12.94 19.86 24.33
N LYS A 46 -12.36 18.72 24.70
CA LYS A 46 -11.28 18.59 25.69
C LYS A 46 -9.87 18.67 25.08
N ASP A 47 -9.74 18.55 23.76
CA ASP A 47 -8.47 18.63 23.05
C ASP A 47 -8.12 20.09 22.72
N ARG A 48 -7.44 20.75 23.67
CA ARG A 48 -7.00 22.14 23.50
C ARG A 48 -6.07 22.33 22.29
N SER A 49 -5.18 21.38 22.03
CA SER A 49 -4.27 21.42 20.88
C SER A 49 -5.03 21.32 19.56
N GLY A 50 -5.93 20.35 19.44
CA GLY A 50 -6.79 20.19 18.28
C GLY A 50 -7.64 21.42 18.01
N GLN A 51 -8.16 22.07 19.06
CA GLN A 51 -8.97 23.30 18.92
C GLN A 51 -8.15 24.45 18.35
N GLN A 52 -6.91 24.63 18.83
CA GLN A 52 -6.00 25.64 18.28
C GLN A 52 -5.68 25.38 16.80
N ILE A 53 -5.44 24.13 16.44
CA ILE A 53 -5.22 23.73 15.05
C ILE A 53 -6.47 24.00 14.19
N ALA A 54 -7.66 23.67 14.67
CA ALA A 54 -8.91 23.93 13.94
C ALA A 54 -9.15 25.43 13.72
N LEU A 55 -8.91 26.27 14.75
CA LEU A 55 -8.98 27.73 14.64
C LEU A 55 -7.95 28.27 13.63
N TYR A 56 -6.74 27.73 13.64
CA TYR A 56 -5.70 28.08 12.67
C TYR A 56 -6.13 27.73 11.23
N ARG A 57 -6.63 26.51 11.01
CA ARG A 57 -7.14 26.07 9.70
C ARG A 57 -8.27 26.96 9.19
N ALA A 58 -9.24 27.29 10.05
CA ALA A 58 -10.33 28.20 9.70
C ALA A 58 -9.83 29.59 9.29
N LYS A 59 -8.89 30.18 10.05
CA LYS A 59 -8.27 31.47 9.71
C LYS A 59 -7.51 31.40 8.38
N LYS A 60 -6.76 30.33 8.18
CA LYS A 60 -5.96 30.10 6.97
C LYS A 60 -6.85 29.96 5.73
N VAL A 61 -7.87 29.11 5.76
CA VAL A 61 -8.81 28.96 4.63
C VAL A 61 -9.46 30.30 4.30
N LYS A 62 -9.94 31.04 5.30
CA LYS A 62 -10.51 32.38 5.09
C LYS A 62 -9.53 33.29 4.35
N ALA A 63 -8.26 33.31 4.78
CA ALA A 63 -7.22 34.12 4.16
C ALA A 63 -6.93 33.66 2.73
N VAL A 64 -6.67 32.36 2.52
CA VAL A 64 -6.32 31.77 1.21
C VAL A 64 -7.42 32.00 0.18
N THR A 65 -8.69 31.80 0.54
CA THR A 65 -9.82 32.08 -0.36
C THR A 65 -9.95 33.57 -0.72
N GLY A 66 -9.38 34.47 0.10
CA GLY A 66 -9.34 35.90 -0.17
C GLY A 66 -8.09 36.38 -0.91
N LEU A 67 -7.07 35.54 -1.10
CA LEU A 67 -5.82 35.91 -1.79
C LEU A 67 -5.99 36.06 -3.31
N ASN A 68 -7.10 35.57 -3.89
CA ASN A 68 -7.36 35.58 -5.34
C ASN A 68 -6.14 35.07 -6.16
N LEU A 69 -5.55 33.96 -5.72
CA LEU A 69 -4.39 33.36 -6.38
C LEU A 69 -4.77 32.86 -7.78
N HIS A 70 -3.96 33.24 -8.77
CA HIS A 70 -4.12 32.79 -10.16
C HIS A 70 -3.08 31.70 -10.44
N LEU A 71 -3.30 30.51 -9.87
CA LEU A 71 -2.48 29.34 -10.16
C LEU A 71 -3.09 28.52 -11.32
N PRO A 72 -2.25 27.82 -12.10
CA PRO A 72 -2.71 26.85 -13.10
C PRO A 72 -3.71 25.81 -12.55
N GLU A 73 -4.55 25.26 -13.42
CA GLU A 73 -5.66 24.38 -12.99
C GLU A 73 -5.23 23.09 -12.29
N GLN A 74 -3.98 22.65 -12.45
CA GLN A 74 -3.45 21.50 -11.71
C GLN A 74 -3.44 21.73 -10.19
N PHE A 75 -3.47 22.98 -9.73
CA PHE A 75 -3.49 23.31 -8.30
C PHE A 75 -4.93 23.42 -7.79
N ILE A 76 -5.40 22.41 -7.05
CA ILE A 76 -6.75 22.38 -6.49
C ILE A 76 -6.82 23.24 -5.23
N LEU A 77 -6.99 24.55 -5.39
CA LEU A 77 -7.04 25.51 -4.29
C LEU A 77 -8.42 25.54 -3.58
N PRO A 78 -8.46 25.94 -2.29
CA PRO A 78 -9.70 26.32 -1.64
C PRO A 78 -10.37 27.49 -2.38
N LYS A 79 -11.64 27.32 -2.75
CA LYS A 79 -12.43 28.34 -3.47
C LYS A 79 -13.29 29.18 -2.54
N LEU A 80 -14.07 28.52 -1.67
CA LEU A 80 -15.02 29.19 -0.77
C LEU A 80 -15.04 28.50 0.59
N PRO A 81 -15.18 29.22 1.72
CA PRO A 81 -15.36 28.61 3.02
C PRO A 81 -16.74 27.92 3.13
N ALA A 82 -16.76 26.74 3.75
CA ALA A 82 -17.98 26.09 4.21
C ALA A 82 -18.16 26.37 5.72
N GLN A 83 -19.37 26.76 6.12
CA GLN A 83 -19.67 27.22 7.48
C GLN A 83 -20.69 26.33 8.18
N ASP A 84 -20.66 26.28 9.52
CA ASP A 84 -21.75 25.74 10.32
C ASP A 84 -22.90 26.78 10.48
N GLY A 85 -24.00 26.38 11.10
CA GLY A 85 -25.13 27.27 11.39
C GLY A 85 -24.82 28.45 12.34
N LYS A 86 -23.63 28.49 12.94
CA LYS A 86 -23.15 29.57 13.80
C LYS A 86 -22.15 30.49 13.08
N GLY A 87 -21.85 30.22 11.81
CA GLY A 87 -20.90 30.98 11.00
C GLY A 87 -19.43 30.56 11.18
N ASN A 88 -19.13 29.49 11.93
CA ASN A 88 -17.77 28.97 12.04
C ASN A 88 -17.38 28.28 10.74
N ILE A 89 -16.16 28.52 10.26
CA ILE A 89 -15.63 27.80 9.08
C ILE A 89 -15.28 26.38 9.50
N ILE A 90 -15.93 25.40 8.88
CA ILE A 90 -15.78 23.96 9.14
C ILE A 90 -15.22 23.20 7.95
N GLY A 91 -14.88 23.91 6.87
CA GLY A 91 -14.39 23.30 5.65
C GLY A 91 -14.30 24.30 4.50
N TYR A 92 -14.18 23.79 3.28
CA TYR A 92 -14.14 24.61 2.07
C TYR A 92 -14.55 23.85 0.82
N LEU A 93 -14.94 24.60 -0.21
CA LEU A 93 -15.22 24.08 -1.55
C LEU A 93 -13.96 24.11 -2.39
N MET A 94 -13.84 23.13 -3.27
CA MET A 94 -12.74 23.05 -4.24
C MET A 94 -13.20 22.36 -5.52
N ARG A 95 -12.37 22.44 -6.56
CA ARG A 95 -12.59 21.67 -7.79
C ARG A 95 -12.50 20.17 -7.48
N ARG A 96 -13.43 19.39 -8.03
CA ARG A 96 -13.41 17.95 -7.94
C ARG A 96 -12.36 17.39 -8.90
N VAL A 97 -11.56 16.45 -8.40
CA VAL A 97 -10.64 15.69 -9.23
C VAL A 97 -11.42 14.55 -9.92
N PRO A 98 -11.29 14.37 -11.24
CA PRO A 98 -11.92 13.26 -11.95
C PRO A 98 -11.51 11.88 -11.40
N LYS A 99 -12.40 10.89 -11.48
CA LYS A 99 -12.20 9.55 -10.88
C LYS A 99 -11.01 8.78 -11.48
N GLU A 100 -10.54 9.15 -12.67
CA GLU A 100 -9.46 8.45 -13.37
C GLU A 100 -8.06 8.80 -12.82
N TYR A 101 -7.96 9.82 -11.97
CA TYR A 101 -6.72 10.16 -11.28
C TYR A 101 -6.47 9.21 -10.10
N VAL A 102 -5.23 8.79 -9.93
CA VAL A 102 -4.78 7.96 -8.81
C VAL A 102 -3.77 8.69 -7.95
N LYS A 103 -3.73 8.41 -6.64
CA LYS A 103 -2.69 8.93 -5.76
C LYS A 103 -1.31 8.42 -6.17
N LEU A 104 -0.28 9.25 -6.00
CA LEU A 104 1.11 8.92 -6.35
C LEU A 104 1.61 7.65 -5.65
N MET A 105 1.15 7.38 -4.43
CA MET A 105 1.46 6.16 -3.67
C MET A 105 1.15 4.85 -4.43
N LYS A 106 0.18 4.85 -5.36
CA LYS A 106 -0.09 3.66 -6.20
C LYS A 106 1.09 3.29 -7.09
N LEU A 107 1.97 4.25 -7.43
CA LEU A 107 3.17 3.99 -8.22
C LEU A 107 4.24 3.20 -7.48
N LEU A 108 4.18 3.11 -6.15
CA LEU A 108 5.06 2.20 -5.40
C LEU A 108 4.73 0.73 -5.64
N GLN A 109 3.53 0.41 -6.10
CA GLN A 109 3.09 -0.96 -6.31
C GLN A 109 3.63 -1.46 -7.67
N PRO A 110 4.56 -2.44 -7.73
CA PRO A 110 5.14 -2.90 -8.98
C PRO A 110 4.08 -3.45 -9.95
N ALA A 111 3.05 -4.11 -9.40
CA ALA A 111 1.90 -4.59 -10.14
C ALA A 111 1.11 -3.43 -10.78
N PHE A 112 0.88 -2.32 -10.07
CA PHE A 112 0.21 -1.16 -10.63
C PHE A 112 1.00 -0.59 -11.80
N ARG A 113 2.31 -0.33 -11.64
CA ARG A 113 3.15 0.20 -12.72
C ARG A 113 3.16 -0.69 -13.96
N THR A 114 3.39 -1.99 -13.76
CA THR A 114 3.38 -2.98 -14.84
C THR A 114 2.04 -2.98 -15.57
N ASN A 115 0.93 -3.01 -14.83
CA ASN A 115 -0.41 -3.07 -15.40
C ASN A 115 -0.84 -1.77 -16.11
N ASN A 116 -0.11 -0.68 -15.91
CA ASN A 116 -0.34 0.61 -16.59
C ASN A 116 0.76 0.94 -17.60
N SER A 117 1.72 0.03 -17.83
CA SER A 117 2.90 0.29 -18.67
C SER A 117 3.69 1.53 -18.24
N ILE A 118 3.71 1.83 -16.93
CA ILE A 118 4.42 2.99 -16.36
C ILE A 118 5.88 2.60 -16.11
N GLY A 119 6.76 3.08 -16.99
CA GLY A 119 8.20 2.83 -16.96
C GLY A 119 8.98 3.90 -16.21
N LEU A 120 10.31 3.77 -16.21
CA LEU A 120 11.22 4.76 -15.66
C LEU A 120 11.13 6.11 -16.41
N LYS A 121 10.87 6.06 -17.73
CA LYS A 121 10.62 7.25 -18.56
C LYS A 121 9.49 8.10 -18.02
N ASP A 122 8.37 7.47 -17.68
CA ASP A 122 7.18 8.16 -17.19
C ASP A 122 7.44 8.80 -15.82
N ILE A 123 8.18 8.11 -14.95
CA ILE A 123 8.59 8.66 -13.64
C ILE A 123 9.49 9.88 -13.82
N ALA A 124 10.51 9.80 -14.68
CA ALA A 124 11.41 10.93 -14.93
C ALA A 124 10.66 12.16 -15.46
N LEU A 125 9.75 11.97 -16.43
CA LEU A 125 8.93 13.05 -16.98
C LEU A 125 7.96 13.62 -15.94
N LEU A 126 7.33 12.77 -15.12
CA LEU A 126 6.46 13.20 -14.05
C LEU A 126 7.19 14.12 -13.06
N TYR A 127 8.39 13.76 -12.63
CA TYR A 127 9.17 14.58 -11.71
C TYR A 127 9.69 15.86 -12.36
N ALA A 128 10.01 15.84 -13.66
CA ALA A 128 10.31 17.08 -14.39
C ALA A 128 9.14 18.07 -14.29
N PHE A 129 7.91 17.59 -14.48
CA PHE A 129 6.71 18.42 -14.32
C PHE A 129 6.46 18.88 -12.88
N PHE A 130 6.80 18.06 -11.87
CA PHE A 130 6.68 18.49 -10.48
C PHE A 130 7.69 19.57 -10.10
N PHE A 131 8.95 19.48 -10.55
CA PHE A 131 9.93 20.54 -10.31
C PHE A 131 9.51 21.86 -10.99
N GLU A 132 8.97 21.80 -12.21
CA GLU A 132 8.38 22.97 -12.87
C GLU A 132 7.19 23.57 -12.08
N ASP A 133 6.33 22.72 -11.52
CA ASP A 133 5.24 23.18 -10.65
C ASP A 133 5.76 23.84 -9.37
N LEU A 134 6.82 23.29 -8.75
CA LEU A 134 7.42 23.89 -7.55
C LEU A 134 7.99 25.29 -7.85
N GLU A 135 8.52 25.55 -9.04
CA GLU A 135 8.93 26.90 -9.46
C GLU A 135 7.73 27.85 -9.57
N VAL A 136 6.58 27.38 -10.06
CA VAL A 136 5.33 28.17 -10.09
C VAL A 136 4.90 28.53 -8.67
N LEU A 137 4.96 27.58 -7.73
CA LEU A 137 4.63 27.83 -6.33
C LEU A 137 5.61 28.82 -5.68
N GLN A 138 6.91 28.66 -5.93
CA GLN A 138 7.94 29.56 -5.43
C GLN A 138 7.69 31.01 -5.87
N LYS A 139 7.36 31.24 -7.15
CA LYS A 139 7.04 32.57 -7.69
C LYS A 139 5.84 33.22 -7.00
N ASN A 140 4.96 32.42 -6.38
CA ASN A 140 3.80 32.88 -5.62
C ASN A 140 4.04 32.89 -4.10
N SER A 141 5.28 32.67 -3.63
CA SER A 141 5.62 32.56 -2.21
C SER A 141 4.82 31.47 -1.47
N ILE A 142 4.58 30.35 -2.17
CA ILE A 142 3.90 29.17 -1.66
C ILE A 142 4.89 28.02 -1.54
N SER A 143 4.80 27.25 -0.47
CA SER A 143 5.49 25.96 -0.31
C SER A 143 4.49 24.88 0.07
N VAL A 144 4.71 23.65 -0.36
CA VAL A 144 3.85 22.49 -0.04
C VAL A 144 3.99 22.16 1.45
N GLY A 145 5.22 22.12 1.95
CA GLY A 145 5.59 21.91 3.33
C GLY A 145 5.51 20.45 3.79
N ASP A 146 4.38 19.78 3.57
CA ASP A 146 4.18 18.37 3.90
C ASP A 146 4.14 17.51 2.63
N VAL A 147 5.25 17.47 1.89
CA VAL A 147 5.39 16.62 0.71
C VAL A 147 5.28 15.15 1.11
N ASN A 148 4.37 14.44 0.45
CA ASN A 148 4.15 13.02 0.60
C ASN A 148 3.41 12.46 -0.63
N LEU A 149 3.44 11.13 -0.79
CA LEU A 149 2.83 10.42 -1.93
C LEU A 149 1.28 10.46 -1.97
N GLY A 150 0.63 11.11 -1.00
CA GLY A 150 -0.82 11.30 -0.93
C GLY A 150 -1.31 12.66 -1.42
N GLY A 151 -0.45 13.68 -1.43
CA GLY A 151 -0.78 15.08 -1.80
C GLY A 151 -0.85 15.34 -3.30
N ASN A 152 -0.44 14.38 -4.12
CA ASN A 152 -0.46 14.47 -5.58
C ASN A 152 -1.25 13.31 -6.17
N MET A 153 -2.09 13.63 -7.17
CA MET A 153 -2.78 12.64 -7.98
C MET A 153 -2.36 12.76 -9.44
N VAL A 154 -2.27 11.63 -10.13
CA VAL A 154 -1.74 11.54 -11.49
C VAL A 154 -2.65 10.71 -12.39
N ARG A 155 -2.62 11.02 -13.68
CA ARG A 155 -3.31 10.27 -14.72
C ARG A 155 -2.39 10.14 -15.94
N PHE A 156 -2.17 8.92 -16.40
CA PHE A 156 -1.40 8.63 -17.60
C PHE A 156 -2.37 8.44 -18.77
N THR A 157 -2.20 9.22 -19.83
CA THR A 157 -3.08 9.20 -21.01
C THR A 157 -2.24 9.04 -22.28
N SER A 158 -2.89 8.75 -23.41
CA SER A 158 -2.23 8.77 -24.72
C SER A 158 -1.67 10.15 -25.11
N LYS A 159 -2.16 11.23 -24.48
CA LYS A 159 -1.70 12.61 -24.71
C LYS A 159 -0.56 13.03 -23.78
N GLY A 160 -0.19 12.20 -22.80
CA GLY A 160 0.86 12.48 -21.83
C GLY A 160 0.43 12.28 -20.38
N ILE A 161 1.21 12.86 -19.48
CA ILE A 161 1.05 12.73 -18.03
C ILE A 161 0.36 13.97 -17.50
N GLU A 162 -0.80 13.76 -16.87
CA GLU A 162 -1.51 14.80 -16.13
C GLU A 162 -1.28 14.62 -14.63
N ARG A 163 -1.25 15.74 -13.91
CA ARG A 163 -1.04 15.78 -12.46
C ARG A 163 -1.95 16.84 -11.85
N VAL A 164 -2.41 16.59 -10.64
CA VAL A 164 -3.14 17.55 -9.83
C VAL A 164 -2.62 17.52 -8.39
N TRP A 165 -2.58 18.69 -7.78
CA TRP A 165 -2.18 18.90 -6.40
C TRP A 165 -3.43 19.04 -5.55
N VAL A 166 -3.57 18.16 -4.55
CA VAL A 166 -4.70 18.13 -3.63
C VAL A 166 -4.23 18.44 -2.20
N ASP A 167 -5.18 18.56 -1.26
CA ASP A 167 -4.89 18.93 0.13
C ASP A 167 -4.07 20.22 0.27
N THR A 168 -4.29 21.17 -0.65
CA THR A 168 -3.59 22.46 -0.70
C THR A 168 -3.91 23.37 0.49
N ASP A 169 -4.97 23.08 1.27
CA ASP A 169 -5.25 23.77 2.54
C ASP A 169 -4.16 23.55 3.60
N SER A 170 -3.35 22.49 3.45
CA SER A 170 -2.21 22.20 4.32
C SER A 170 -0.95 23.02 3.99
N TRP A 171 -0.83 23.60 2.79
CA TRP A 171 0.38 24.26 2.27
C TRP A 171 0.79 25.53 3.01
N SER A 172 2.05 25.93 2.94
CA SER A 172 2.44 27.25 3.44
C SER A 172 2.00 28.34 2.46
N TYR A 173 1.27 29.31 2.99
CA TYR A 173 0.94 30.56 2.31
C TYR A 173 1.57 31.74 3.06
N PRO A 174 1.66 32.94 2.46
CA PRO A 174 2.12 34.13 3.15
C PRO A 174 1.40 34.35 4.49
N GLY A 175 2.15 34.33 5.60
CA GLY A 175 1.61 34.46 6.96
C GLY A 175 0.96 33.20 7.55
N PHE A 176 0.87 32.11 6.80
CA PHE A 176 0.25 30.86 7.21
C PHE A 176 1.13 29.65 6.85
N PRO A 177 2.17 29.33 7.65
CA PRO A 177 3.04 28.19 7.38
C PRO A 177 2.28 26.85 7.45
N CYS A 178 2.76 25.86 6.69
CA CYS A 178 2.37 24.47 6.89
C CYS A 178 2.85 23.99 8.26
N LEU A 179 1.95 23.36 9.03
CA LEU A 179 2.25 22.83 10.38
C LEU A 179 2.52 21.32 10.36
N ALA A 180 2.26 20.65 9.23
CA ALA A 180 2.50 19.23 9.07
C ALA A 180 3.92 19.00 8.52
N THR A 181 4.48 17.85 8.84
CA THR A 181 5.80 17.42 8.35
C THR A 181 5.80 15.90 8.36
N THR A 182 6.21 15.27 7.27
CA THR A 182 6.32 13.81 7.14
C THR A 182 7.79 13.39 7.19
N GLU A 183 8.18 12.63 8.22
CA GLU A 183 9.58 12.24 8.52
C GLU A 183 10.26 11.54 7.35
N MET A 184 9.49 10.74 6.60
CA MET A 184 9.99 9.97 5.47
C MET A 184 10.57 10.87 4.38
N PHE A 185 9.99 12.05 4.12
CA PHE A 185 10.38 12.87 2.96
C PHE A 185 11.01 14.20 3.36
N CYS A 186 10.79 14.67 4.58
CA CYS A 186 11.14 16.04 4.93
C CYS A 186 12.65 16.31 4.94
N HIS A 187 13.00 17.53 4.57
CA HIS A 187 14.35 18.05 4.71
C HIS A 187 14.80 18.04 6.18
N PRO A 188 16.08 17.74 6.50
CA PRO A 188 16.54 17.65 7.90
C PRO A 188 16.34 18.90 8.76
N ASP A 189 16.35 20.10 8.17
CA ASP A 189 15.97 21.35 8.85
C ASP A 189 14.57 21.28 9.53
N LEU A 190 13.68 20.42 9.02
CA LEU A 190 12.31 20.26 9.52
C LEU A 190 12.17 19.19 10.60
N TYR A 191 13.22 18.43 10.96
CA TYR A 191 13.11 17.41 12.00
C TYR A 191 12.77 17.96 13.38
N ALA A 192 13.11 19.23 13.65
CA ALA A 192 12.66 19.94 14.84
C ALA A 192 11.13 20.02 14.96
N ASN A 193 10.39 19.97 13.83
CA ASN A 193 8.93 20.00 13.82
C ASN A 193 8.29 18.67 14.23
N LEU A 194 9.04 17.55 14.19
CA LEU A 194 8.55 16.22 14.58
C LEU A 194 8.60 15.98 16.10
N GLY A 195 9.40 16.77 16.82
CA GLY A 195 9.61 16.63 18.27
C GLY A 195 8.70 17.54 19.09
N SER A 196 8.15 17.01 20.19
CA SER A 196 7.45 17.84 21.17
C SER A 196 8.40 18.87 21.78
N GLY A 197 8.11 20.16 21.62
CA GLY A 197 8.92 21.25 22.16
C GLY A 197 10.10 21.70 21.28
N GLY A 198 10.23 21.14 20.07
CA GLY A 198 11.19 21.65 19.09
C GLY A 198 10.84 23.07 18.63
N LYS A 199 11.86 23.86 18.26
CA LYS A 199 11.64 25.18 17.65
C LYS A 199 11.06 24.98 16.26
N PHE A 200 9.84 25.44 16.05
CA PHE A 200 9.17 25.35 14.75
C PHE A 200 9.97 26.03 13.65
N VAL A 201 10.22 25.30 12.57
CA VAL A 201 10.87 25.76 11.35
C VAL A 201 9.81 25.81 10.23
N PRO A 202 9.45 27.01 9.73
CA PRO A 202 8.51 27.15 8.62
C PRO A 202 9.03 26.47 7.35
N PRO A 203 8.23 25.63 6.68
CA PRO A 203 8.66 25.03 5.42
C PRO A 203 8.83 26.04 4.29
N MET A 204 9.85 25.83 3.44
CA MET A 204 10.20 26.71 2.32
C MET A 204 10.39 25.88 1.04
N HIS A 205 10.49 26.55 -0.10
CA HIS A 205 10.69 25.90 -1.41
C HIS A 205 11.83 24.87 -1.41
N LYS A 206 12.99 25.19 -0.82
CA LYS A 206 14.12 24.24 -0.75
C LYS A 206 13.78 22.93 -0.03
N HIS A 207 12.88 22.98 0.96
CA HIS A 207 12.45 21.78 1.68
C HIS A 207 11.54 20.91 0.81
N ASP A 208 10.69 21.53 -0.01
CA ASP A 208 9.85 20.80 -0.95
C ASP A 208 10.71 20.13 -2.04
N CYS A 209 11.68 20.85 -2.61
CA CYS A 209 12.59 20.32 -3.62
C CYS A 209 13.32 19.06 -3.13
N PHE A 210 13.91 19.12 -1.94
CA PHE A 210 14.55 17.97 -1.31
C PHE A 210 13.58 16.80 -1.13
N ALA A 211 12.35 17.06 -0.66
CA ALA A 211 11.38 16.01 -0.44
C ALA A 211 10.97 15.34 -1.78
N PHE A 212 10.79 16.10 -2.85
CA PHE A 212 10.55 15.56 -4.19
C PHE A 212 11.74 14.77 -4.74
N GLU A 213 12.98 15.10 -4.37
CA GLU A 213 14.15 14.28 -4.74
C GLU A 213 14.17 12.94 -4.00
N VAL A 214 13.76 12.92 -2.73
CA VAL A 214 13.57 11.67 -1.96
C VAL A 214 12.49 10.81 -2.59
N GLU A 215 11.34 11.40 -2.95
CA GLU A 215 10.28 10.65 -3.63
C GLU A 215 10.70 10.18 -5.04
N PHE A 216 11.44 11.01 -5.79
CA PHE A 216 11.99 10.62 -7.09
C PHE A 216 12.88 9.39 -6.95
N CYS A 217 13.80 9.38 -5.98
CA CYS A 217 14.64 8.23 -5.69
C CYS A 217 13.80 6.98 -5.43
N LEU A 218 12.77 7.10 -4.58
CA LEU A 218 11.89 6.01 -4.20
C LEU A 218 11.08 5.42 -5.38
N LEU A 219 10.70 6.23 -6.37
CA LEU A 219 9.90 5.81 -7.53
C LEU A 219 10.74 5.46 -8.77
N ALA A 220 11.86 6.13 -8.99
CA ALA A 220 12.80 5.83 -10.07
C ALA A 220 13.55 4.53 -9.80
N LEU A 221 13.89 4.30 -8.52
CA LEU A 221 14.43 3.05 -8.00
C LEU A 221 13.42 2.48 -6.98
N PRO A 222 12.36 1.78 -7.43
CA PRO A 222 11.30 1.25 -6.57
C PRO A 222 11.78 0.71 -5.23
N GLY A 223 11.36 1.39 -4.15
CA GLY A 223 11.66 1.00 -2.77
C GLY A 223 13.00 1.50 -2.24
N ALA A 224 13.88 2.08 -3.06
CA ALA A 224 15.19 2.58 -2.67
C ALA A 224 15.10 3.97 -2.01
N HIS A 225 14.56 4.03 -0.80
CA HIS A 225 14.57 5.26 -0.03
C HIS A 225 16.02 5.66 0.34
N PRO A 226 16.48 6.87 -0.01
CA PRO A 226 17.89 7.24 0.03
C PRO A 226 18.50 7.20 1.44
N PHE A 227 17.72 7.46 2.48
CA PHE A 227 18.19 7.48 3.87
C PHE A 227 17.64 6.36 4.74
N ARG A 228 16.84 5.44 4.18
CA ARG A 228 16.15 4.40 4.98
C ARG A 228 16.60 3.01 4.60
N MET A 229 16.91 2.80 3.32
CA MET A 229 17.36 1.51 2.83
C MET A 229 18.89 1.37 2.93
N GLY A 230 19.35 0.12 2.89
CA GLY A 230 20.78 -0.22 3.01
C GLY A 230 21.24 -0.33 4.47
N LEU A 231 22.34 -1.06 4.65
CA LEU A 231 22.92 -1.32 5.97
C LEU A 231 24.18 -0.46 6.18
N HIS A 232 24.12 0.47 7.12
CA HIS A 232 25.28 1.19 7.63
C HIS A 232 25.71 0.57 8.98
N PRO A 233 27.01 0.40 9.26
CA PRO A 233 27.48 -0.30 10.46
C PRO A 233 27.10 0.37 11.78
N SER A 234 26.88 1.69 11.79
CA SER A 234 26.71 2.46 13.04
C SER A 234 25.63 3.56 13.00
N VAL A 235 25.02 3.82 11.84
CA VAL A 235 24.06 4.95 11.65
C VAL A 235 22.85 4.39 10.93
N THR A 236 21.92 3.84 11.69
CA THR A 236 20.85 2.98 11.14
C THR A 236 19.54 3.73 10.95
N SER A 237 19.28 4.77 11.76
CA SER A 237 18.01 5.49 11.65
C SER A 237 17.94 6.36 10.39
N LEU A 238 16.71 6.60 9.93
CA LEU A 238 16.45 7.49 8.80
C LEU A 238 16.93 8.92 9.11
N GLN A 239 16.57 9.42 10.29
CA GLN A 239 16.87 10.79 10.71
C GLN A 239 18.38 11.02 10.79
N GLU A 240 19.13 10.15 11.46
CA GLU A 240 20.59 10.33 11.60
C GLU A 240 21.30 10.23 10.25
N ARG A 241 20.88 9.33 9.36
CA ARG A 241 21.44 9.22 8.01
C ARG A 241 21.18 10.47 7.18
N ALA A 242 19.94 10.97 7.21
CA ALA A 242 19.58 12.20 6.52
C ALA A 242 20.36 13.39 7.08
N GLU A 243 20.41 13.59 8.40
CA GLU A 243 21.20 14.64 9.05
C GLU A 243 22.70 14.55 8.71
N ALA A 244 23.27 13.35 8.66
CA ALA A 244 24.67 13.13 8.30
C ALA A 244 24.95 13.22 6.78
N GLY A 245 23.91 13.26 5.93
CA GLY A 245 24.06 13.19 4.48
C GLY A 245 24.62 11.85 4.00
N ILE A 246 24.34 10.76 4.72
CA ILE A 246 24.72 9.39 4.37
C ILE A 246 23.57 8.76 3.59
N THR A 247 23.77 8.53 2.29
CA THR A 247 22.74 7.93 1.43
C THR A 247 23.01 6.46 1.17
N ILE A 248 22.02 5.75 0.62
CA ILE A 248 22.17 4.36 0.17
C ILE A 248 23.26 4.20 -0.91
N PHE A 249 23.67 5.29 -1.55
CA PHE A 249 24.69 5.31 -2.60
C PHE A 249 26.12 5.49 -2.04
N ASP A 250 26.27 5.70 -0.74
CA ASP A 250 27.57 5.77 -0.09
C ASP A 250 28.23 4.40 0.02
N SER A 251 29.54 4.33 -0.19
CA SER A 251 30.31 3.08 -0.10
C SER A 251 30.33 2.48 1.31
N SER A 252 30.02 3.28 2.34
CA SER A 252 29.86 2.81 3.72
C SER A 252 28.49 2.16 3.99
N VAL A 253 27.56 2.24 3.04
CA VAL A 253 26.24 1.62 3.12
C VAL A 253 26.20 0.43 2.18
N ALA A 254 25.91 -0.76 2.71
CA ALA A 254 25.70 -1.92 1.87
C ALA A 254 24.39 -1.76 1.09
N TYR A 255 24.51 -1.55 -0.23
CA TYR A 255 23.36 -1.43 -1.14
C TYR A 255 22.59 -2.77 -1.19
N PRO A 256 21.28 -2.78 -0.92
CA PRO A 256 20.49 -4.00 -0.96
C PRO A 256 20.36 -4.58 -2.37
N LYS A 257 20.85 -5.80 -2.58
CA LYS A 257 20.91 -6.47 -3.91
C LYS A 257 19.55 -6.74 -4.58
N TYR A 258 18.44 -6.68 -3.83
CA TYR A 258 17.09 -6.85 -4.39
C TYR A 258 16.51 -5.54 -4.93
N LEU A 259 17.09 -4.40 -4.56
CA LEU A 259 16.69 -3.12 -5.14
C LEU A 259 17.22 -3.03 -6.56
N PRO A 260 16.55 -2.29 -7.46
CA PRO A 260 17.08 -1.99 -8.78
C PRO A 260 18.48 -1.37 -8.68
N SER A 261 19.38 -1.80 -9.55
CA SER A 261 20.71 -1.22 -9.67
C SER A 261 20.61 0.30 -9.89
N PRO A 262 21.38 1.13 -9.18
CA PRO A 262 21.39 2.58 -9.42
C PRO A 262 21.84 2.92 -10.85
N ASP A 263 22.56 2.01 -11.51
CA ASP A 263 23.05 2.13 -12.88
C ASP A 263 21.94 2.18 -13.94
N VAL A 264 20.66 1.96 -13.57
CA VAL A 264 19.55 2.25 -14.48
C VAL A 264 19.43 3.75 -14.78
N LEU A 265 19.92 4.61 -13.88
CA LEU A 265 20.05 6.05 -14.08
C LEU A 265 21.35 6.40 -14.86
N SER A 266 21.41 7.59 -15.45
CA SER A 266 22.67 8.11 -16.00
C SER A 266 23.62 8.55 -14.87
N ASP A 267 24.93 8.52 -15.13
CA ASP A 267 25.92 8.96 -14.14
C ASP A 267 25.71 10.42 -13.74
N GLU A 268 25.37 11.28 -14.70
CA GLU A 268 25.06 12.70 -14.46
C GLU A 268 23.83 12.88 -13.56
N LEU A 269 22.72 12.20 -13.87
CA LEU A 269 21.50 12.29 -13.08
C LEU A 269 21.71 11.76 -11.66
N LEU A 270 22.38 10.62 -11.51
CA LEU A 270 22.68 10.04 -10.21
C LEU A 270 23.61 10.96 -9.40
N HIS A 271 24.62 11.54 -10.04
CA HIS A 271 25.53 12.49 -9.39
C HIS A 271 24.80 13.74 -8.89
N GLU A 272 23.99 14.37 -9.74
CA GLU A 272 23.23 15.58 -9.39
C GLU A 272 22.17 15.31 -8.31
N LEU A 273 21.55 14.13 -8.31
CA LEU A 273 20.64 13.68 -7.26
C LEU A 273 21.38 13.51 -5.92
N ILE A 274 22.53 12.83 -5.91
CA ILE A 274 23.33 12.60 -4.69
C ILE A 274 23.78 13.93 -4.08
N LEU A 275 24.21 14.91 -4.88
CA LEU A 275 24.63 16.21 -4.36
C LEU A 275 23.53 16.91 -3.56
N ARG A 276 22.27 16.85 -4.03
CA ARG A 276 21.14 17.52 -3.37
C ARG A 276 20.62 16.74 -2.16
N LEU A 277 20.54 15.42 -2.26
CA LEU A 277 20.27 14.55 -1.10
C LEU A 277 21.31 14.77 0.02
N LYS A 278 22.57 15.02 -0.32
CA LYS A 278 23.63 15.38 0.64
C LYS A 278 23.66 16.84 1.05
N ARG A 279 22.68 17.64 0.59
CA ARG A 279 22.56 19.09 0.83
C ARG A 279 23.81 19.88 0.43
N LYS A 280 24.51 19.42 -0.61
CA LYS A 280 25.66 20.12 -1.22
C LYS A 280 25.23 21.11 -2.31
N LYS A 281 23.98 21.02 -2.76
CA LYS A 281 23.29 21.97 -3.64
C LYS A 281 21.88 22.19 -3.06
N GLU A 282 21.42 23.43 -3.08
CA GLU A 282 20.07 23.79 -2.59
C GLU A 282 19.07 24.00 -3.74
N GLU A 283 19.56 24.18 -4.98
CA GLU A 283 18.70 24.30 -6.15
C GLU A 283 18.03 22.96 -6.49
N PRO A 284 16.78 22.96 -6.98
CA PRO A 284 16.09 21.74 -7.38
C PRO A 284 16.85 20.96 -8.45
N LEU A 285 16.55 19.67 -8.55
CA LEU A 285 16.99 18.85 -9.68
C LEU A 285 16.44 19.45 -11.00
N PRO A 286 17.27 19.73 -12.01
CA PRO A 286 16.81 20.45 -13.18
C PRO A 286 15.79 19.63 -13.98
N ALA A 287 14.60 20.18 -14.23
CA ALA A 287 13.58 19.52 -15.03
C ALA A 287 14.09 19.12 -16.42
N LYS A 288 14.96 19.94 -17.02
CA LYS A 288 15.64 19.62 -18.29
C LYS A 288 16.48 18.34 -18.20
N LEU A 289 17.26 18.16 -17.13
CA LEU A 289 18.09 16.98 -16.94
C LEU A 289 17.25 15.69 -16.90
N LEU A 290 16.08 15.75 -16.24
CA LEU A 290 15.13 14.63 -16.21
C LEU A 290 14.50 14.33 -17.58
N ARG A 291 14.19 15.37 -18.37
CA ARG A 291 13.67 15.22 -19.74
C ARG A 291 14.73 14.61 -20.67
N ASP A 292 15.95 15.14 -20.64
CA ASP A 292 17.07 14.63 -21.42
C ASP A 292 17.35 13.16 -21.07
N PHE A 293 17.33 12.82 -19.77
CA PHE A 293 17.44 11.44 -19.30
C PHE A 293 16.32 10.54 -19.86
N ALA A 294 15.07 10.99 -19.79
CA ALA A 294 13.90 10.25 -20.25
C ALA A 294 13.94 9.95 -21.76
N GLU A 295 14.50 10.86 -22.56
CA GLU A 295 14.69 10.68 -24.01
C GLU A 295 15.80 9.68 -24.35
N GLN A 296 16.75 9.49 -23.43
CA GLN A 296 17.90 8.61 -23.61
C GLN A 296 17.71 7.21 -23.01
N LEU A 297 16.54 6.90 -22.48
CA LEU A 297 16.20 5.56 -21.99
C LEU A 297 16.01 4.57 -23.14
N VAL A 298 16.56 3.37 -22.97
CA VAL A 298 16.36 2.21 -23.84
C VAL A 298 15.70 1.08 -23.06
N VAL A 299 15.04 0.16 -23.77
CA VAL A 299 14.38 -1.02 -23.18
C VAL A 299 15.23 -2.26 -23.45
N CYS A 300 15.57 -3.01 -22.40
CA CYS A 300 16.28 -4.27 -22.54
C CYS A 300 15.43 -5.30 -23.30
N ALA A 301 15.92 -5.84 -24.42
CA ALA A 301 15.23 -6.88 -25.17
C ALA A 301 15.05 -8.20 -24.38
N LYS A 302 15.90 -8.48 -23.37
CA LYS A 302 15.87 -9.73 -22.59
C LYS A 302 14.93 -9.69 -21.39
N CYS A 303 14.90 -8.57 -20.66
CA CYS A 303 14.16 -8.49 -19.38
C CYS A 303 13.19 -7.30 -19.30
N SER A 304 13.07 -6.53 -20.39
CA SER A 304 12.20 -5.35 -20.52
C SER A 304 12.49 -4.20 -19.54
N GLU A 305 13.60 -4.26 -18.80
CA GLU A 305 14.04 -3.17 -17.91
C GLU A 305 14.41 -1.93 -18.73
N GLN A 306 14.00 -0.75 -18.25
CA GLN A 306 14.40 0.53 -18.82
C GLN A 306 15.69 1.02 -18.15
N TYR A 307 16.67 1.44 -18.95
CA TYR A 307 17.94 1.96 -18.44
C TYR A 307 18.53 2.97 -19.42
N HIS A 308 19.47 3.80 -18.93
CA HIS A 308 20.10 4.82 -19.76
C HIS A 308 20.97 4.21 -20.86
N ARG A 309 20.88 4.74 -22.09
CA ARG A 309 21.63 4.24 -23.26
C ARG A 309 23.15 4.29 -23.15
N SER A 310 23.70 5.03 -22.18
CA SER A 310 25.15 5.07 -21.95
C SER A 310 25.69 3.77 -21.36
N ARG A 311 24.83 2.89 -20.83
CA ARG A 311 25.25 1.59 -20.31
C ARG A 311 25.47 0.61 -21.45
N SER A 312 26.64 -0.03 -21.46
CA SER A 312 27.01 -1.05 -22.47
C SER A 312 26.17 -2.32 -22.35
N ASN A 313 25.65 -2.63 -21.16
CA ASN A 313 24.80 -3.77 -20.87
C ASN A 313 23.62 -3.35 -19.98
N CYS A 314 22.55 -4.14 -20.00
CA CYS A 314 21.44 -3.96 -19.06
C CYS A 314 21.89 -4.26 -17.62
N PRO A 315 21.82 -3.30 -16.68
CA PRO A 315 22.30 -3.48 -15.30
C PRO A 315 21.68 -4.69 -14.60
N LYS A 316 20.36 -4.88 -14.76
CA LYS A 316 19.61 -6.01 -14.18
C LYS A 316 20.03 -7.37 -14.72
N CYS A 317 20.36 -7.45 -16.01
CA CYS A 317 20.81 -8.71 -16.62
C CYS A 317 22.24 -9.06 -16.22
N GLN A 318 23.09 -8.05 -16.02
CA GLN A 318 24.49 -8.22 -15.65
C GLN A 318 24.63 -8.71 -14.20
N GLU A 319 23.81 -8.17 -13.27
CA GLU A 319 23.81 -8.57 -11.85
C GLU A 319 23.41 -10.03 -11.61
N LYS A 320 22.70 -10.69 -12.54
CA LYS A 320 22.26 -12.09 -12.41
C LYS A 320 23.38 -13.14 -12.53
N THR A 321 24.65 -12.74 -12.50
CA THR A 321 25.79 -13.65 -12.67
C THR A 321 26.65 -13.60 -11.41
N ILE A 322 26.38 -14.48 -10.44
CA ILE A 322 27.30 -15.13 -9.47
C ILE A 322 26.40 -15.77 -8.40
N VAL A 323 26.18 -17.09 -8.48
CA VAL A 323 25.75 -17.91 -7.34
C VAL A 323 26.99 -18.59 -6.82
N ASP A 324 27.41 -18.25 -5.61
CA ASP A 324 28.51 -18.91 -4.92
C ASP A 324 27.99 -20.24 -4.34
N LEU A 325 28.37 -21.35 -4.98
CA LEU A 325 27.91 -22.71 -4.65
C LEU A 325 28.64 -23.34 -3.46
N LYS A 326 29.39 -22.57 -2.66
CA LYS A 326 30.16 -23.10 -1.52
C LYS A 326 29.62 -22.64 -0.16
N LYS A 327 28.46 -23.16 0.24
CA LYS A 327 28.07 -23.30 1.66
C LYS A 327 27.38 -24.64 1.90
N LEU A 328 27.70 -25.30 3.00
CA LEU A 328 26.92 -26.42 3.53
C LEU A 328 25.57 -25.86 3.97
N ILE A 329 24.54 -26.10 3.18
CA ILE A 329 23.17 -25.59 3.42
C ILE A 329 22.48 -26.50 4.45
N GLU A 330 21.91 -25.97 5.53
CA GLU A 330 21.02 -26.71 6.45
C GLU A 330 19.59 -26.82 5.90
N LEU A 331 19.21 -25.87 5.04
CA LEU A 331 17.95 -25.87 4.31
C LEU A 331 18.09 -26.46 2.89
N ILE A 332 17.03 -27.06 2.38
CA ILE A 332 16.84 -27.34 0.95
C ILE A 332 15.88 -26.28 0.43
N ILE A 333 16.36 -25.43 -0.46
CA ILE A 333 15.52 -24.49 -1.22
C ILE A 333 15.44 -25.00 -2.65
N GLN A 334 14.22 -25.30 -3.11
CA GLN A 334 13.97 -25.86 -4.42
C GLN A 334 12.93 -25.00 -5.15
N GLU A 335 13.26 -24.56 -6.36
CA GLU A 335 12.26 -24.02 -7.28
C GLU A 335 11.33 -25.15 -7.70
N VAL A 336 10.03 -24.98 -7.42
CA VAL A 336 8.99 -25.96 -7.78
C VAL A 336 8.25 -25.55 -9.04
N TYR A 337 8.29 -24.26 -9.40
CA TYR A 337 7.71 -23.76 -10.64
C TYR A 337 8.34 -22.42 -11.04
N ALA A 338 8.63 -22.27 -12.35
CA ALA A 338 9.00 -21.00 -12.97
C ALA A 338 7.92 -20.58 -13.96
N ALA A 339 7.41 -19.35 -13.82
CA ALA A 339 6.43 -18.80 -14.74
C ALA A 339 7.11 -18.25 -16.00
N SER A 340 6.48 -18.44 -17.16
CA SER A 340 6.97 -17.89 -18.43
C SER A 340 6.89 -16.36 -18.48
N GLU A 341 5.88 -15.75 -17.84
CA GLU A 341 5.75 -14.29 -17.75
C GLU A 341 5.63 -13.81 -16.30
N ALA A 342 4.53 -14.14 -15.63
CA ALA A 342 4.28 -13.69 -14.27
C ALA A 342 3.29 -14.59 -13.53
N ILE A 343 3.56 -14.83 -12.24
CA ILE A 343 2.61 -15.37 -11.27
C ILE A 343 1.71 -14.23 -10.81
N LEU A 344 0.41 -14.45 -10.92
CA LEU A 344 -0.64 -13.49 -10.55
C LEU A 344 -1.23 -13.80 -9.16
N TYR A 345 -1.28 -15.09 -8.79
CA TYR A 345 -1.81 -15.54 -7.50
C TYR A 345 -1.35 -16.95 -7.16
N THR A 346 -1.21 -17.26 -5.87
CA THR A 346 -0.92 -18.60 -5.35
C THR A 346 -1.78 -18.90 -4.13
N GLN A 347 -2.28 -20.13 -4.00
CA GLN A 347 -2.97 -20.58 -2.81
C GLN A 347 -2.84 -22.10 -2.64
N VAL A 348 -2.67 -22.54 -1.40
CA VAL A 348 -2.75 -23.97 -1.07
C VAL A 348 -4.19 -24.30 -0.69
N VAL A 349 -4.75 -25.31 -1.35
CA VAL A 349 -6.05 -25.89 -1.02
C VAL A 349 -5.83 -27.38 -0.80
N ASP A 350 -6.14 -27.83 0.41
CA ASP A 350 -5.80 -29.16 0.92
C ASP A 350 -4.29 -29.42 0.82
N SER A 351 -3.87 -30.36 -0.02
CA SER A 351 -2.46 -30.71 -0.26
C SER A 351 -1.91 -30.16 -1.58
N THR A 352 -2.71 -29.39 -2.33
CA THR A 352 -2.39 -28.94 -3.67
C THR A 352 -2.13 -27.44 -3.67
N LEU A 353 -1.00 -27.04 -4.26
CA LEU A 353 -0.69 -25.63 -4.53
C LEU A 353 -1.26 -25.26 -5.89
N PHE A 354 -2.17 -24.28 -5.90
CA PHE A 354 -2.69 -23.65 -7.10
C PHE A 354 -1.90 -22.38 -7.39
N VAL A 355 -1.49 -22.22 -8.64
CA VAL A 355 -0.77 -21.05 -9.16
C VAL A 355 -1.53 -20.52 -10.36
N VAL A 356 -1.95 -19.26 -10.32
CA VAL A 356 -2.47 -18.55 -11.50
C VAL A 356 -1.33 -17.77 -12.10
N CYS A 357 -0.99 -18.04 -13.36
CA CYS A 357 0.08 -17.35 -14.07
C CYS A 357 -0.43 -16.75 -15.38
N ARG A 358 0.24 -15.69 -15.86
CA ARG A 358 0.01 -15.10 -17.16
C ARG A 358 0.87 -15.79 -18.22
N VAL A 359 0.25 -16.17 -19.32
CA VAL A 359 0.91 -16.72 -20.50
C VAL A 359 0.23 -16.15 -21.74
N SER A 360 0.98 -15.39 -22.55
CA SER A 360 0.50 -14.77 -23.79
C SER A 360 -0.79 -13.98 -23.61
N GLY A 361 -0.90 -13.22 -22.51
CA GLY A 361 -2.06 -12.40 -22.19
C GLY A 361 -3.29 -13.16 -21.64
N MET A 362 -3.22 -14.49 -21.52
CA MET A 362 -4.25 -15.32 -20.87
C MET A 362 -3.80 -15.76 -19.48
N ILE A 363 -4.74 -16.19 -18.64
CA ILE A 363 -4.40 -16.88 -17.38
C ILE A 363 -4.28 -18.38 -17.62
N HIS A 364 -3.26 -19.01 -17.05
CA HIS A 364 -3.16 -20.46 -16.92
C HIS A 364 -3.23 -20.80 -15.44
N ILE A 365 -3.77 -21.98 -15.12
CA ILE A 365 -3.80 -22.51 -13.76
C ILE A 365 -2.81 -23.68 -13.71
N VAL A 366 -1.84 -23.59 -12.82
CA VAL A 366 -0.88 -24.66 -12.55
C VAL A 366 -1.19 -25.26 -11.20
N THR A 367 -1.26 -26.57 -11.12
CA THR A 367 -1.44 -27.32 -9.88
C THR A 367 -0.18 -28.10 -9.57
N ILE A 368 0.30 -27.97 -8.33
CA ILE A 368 1.48 -28.69 -7.83
C ILE A 368 1.03 -29.55 -6.64
N ASP A 369 1.14 -30.87 -6.78
CA ASP A 369 0.74 -31.81 -5.74
C ASP A 369 1.81 -31.98 -4.65
N GLU A 370 1.50 -32.77 -3.62
CA GLU A 370 2.42 -33.04 -2.50
C GLU A 370 3.69 -33.82 -2.89
N LYS A 371 3.68 -34.50 -4.04
CA LYS A 371 4.81 -35.26 -4.59
C LYS A 371 5.65 -34.42 -5.56
N GLY A 372 5.23 -33.19 -5.83
CA GLY A 372 5.88 -32.28 -6.79
C GLY A 372 5.45 -32.51 -8.24
N GLY A 373 4.38 -33.28 -8.48
CA GLY A 373 3.75 -33.40 -9.79
C GLY A 373 3.16 -32.05 -10.20
N VAL A 374 3.42 -31.63 -11.44
CA VAL A 374 2.99 -30.34 -11.98
C VAL A 374 2.06 -30.58 -13.16
N ASP A 375 0.83 -30.09 -13.05
CA ASP A 375 -0.15 -30.08 -14.14
C ASP A 375 -0.51 -28.65 -14.52
N THR A 376 -0.75 -28.40 -15.81
CA THR A 376 -1.13 -27.09 -16.32
C THR A 376 -2.45 -27.15 -17.07
N LEU A 377 -3.40 -26.35 -16.61
CA LEU A 377 -4.67 -26.08 -17.26
C LEU A 377 -4.57 -24.77 -18.04
N VAL A 378 -4.52 -24.90 -19.37
CA VAL A 378 -4.61 -23.78 -20.31
C VAL A 378 -6.03 -23.23 -20.28
N THR A 379 -6.19 -21.92 -20.10
CA THR A 379 -7.51 -21.27 -20.12
C THR A 379 -7.58 -20.25 -21.25
N PHE A 380 -8.80 -19.86 -21.60
CA PHE A 380 -9.09 -18.78 -22.55
C PHE A 380 -9.58 -17.51 -21.86
N ILE A 381 -9.31 -17.38 -20.55
CA ILE A 381 -9.66 -16.19 -19.77
C ILE A 381 -8.51 -15.20 -19.91
N SER A 382 -8.80 -14.02 -20.46
CA SER A 382 -7.81 -12.95 -20.57
C SER A 382 -7.33 -12.52 -19.19
N ALA A 383 -6.02 -12.34 -19.04
CA ALA A 383 -5.39 -11.85 -17.82
C ALA A 383 -5.54 -10.32 -17.72
N LEU A 384 -6.78 -9.87 -17.56
CA LEU A 384 -7.12 -8.45 -17.45
C LEU A 384 -6.57 -7.83 -16.17
N ARG A 385 -6.41 -6.52 -16.22
CA ARG A 385 -5.89 -5.72 -15.11
C ARG A 385 -6.89 -5.71 -13.96
N GLY A 386 -6.37 -5.85 -12.73
CA GLY A 386 -7.18 -5.72 -11.50
C GLY A 386 -7.97 -6.98 -11.15
N MET A 387 -7.86 -8.06 -11.93
CA MET A 387 -8.52 -9.31 -11.59
C MET A 387 -8.03 -9.86 -10.25
N ARG A 388 -8.95 -10.40 -9.45
CA ARG A 388 -8.64 -11.12 -8.21
C ARG A 388 -9.03 -12.58 -8.34
N TYR A 389 -8.15 -13.46 -7.88
CA TYR A 389 -8.30 -14.91 -7.95
C TYR A 389 -8.33 -15.50 -6.54
N ARG A 390 -9.16 -16.51 -6.32
CA ARG A 390 -9.26 -17.26 -5.07
C ARG A 390 -9.64 -18.72 -5.37
N PHE A 391 -9.18 -19.66 -4.56
CA PHE A 391 -9.53 -21.09 -4.72
C PHE A 391 -10.22 -21.64 -3.48
N PHE A 392 -11.29 -22.41 -3.65
CA PHE A 392 -11.89 -23.23 -2.60
C PHE A 392 -12.34 -24.56 -3.20
N GLY A 393 -12.00 -25.67 -2.56
CA GLY A 393 -12.13 -27.00 -3.16
C GLY A 393 -11.55 -27.05 -4.58
N SER A 394 -12.35 -27.49 -5.55
CA SER A 394 -12.00 -27.56 -6.97
C SER A 394 -12.51 -26.37 -7.79
N HIS A 395 -12.71 -25.22 -7.15
CA HIS A 395 -13.28 -24.04 -7.80
C HIS A 395 -12.32 -22.86 -7.79
N LEU A 396 -12.26 -22.17 -8.94
CA LEU A 396 -11.61 -20.87 -9.09
C LEU A 396 -12.67 -19.78 -9.03
N VAL A 397 -12.51 -18.84 -8.10
CA VAL A 397 -13.29 -17.61 -8.03
C VAL A 397 -12.50 -16.50 -8.69
N VAL A 398 -13.13 -15.80 -9.62
CA VAL A 398 -12.57 -14.70 -10.38
C VAL A 398 -13.43 -13.46 -10.17
N CYS A 399 -12.83 -12.36 -9.71
CA CYS A 399 -13.41 -11.04 -9.82
C CYS A 399 -12.75 -10.34 -11.01
N PRO A 400 -13.46 -10.13 -12.14
CA PRO A 400 -12.86 -9.61 -13.37
C PRO A 400 -12.36 -8.17 -13.25
N ASP A 401 -13.09 -7.36 -12.48
CA ASP A 401 -12.73 -5.98 -12.18
C ASP A 401 -13.04 -5.68 -10.71
N VAL A 402 -12.01 -5.66 -9.87
CA VAL A 402 -12.17 -5.39 -8.44
C VAL A 402 -12.58 -3.94 -8.15
N TYR A 403 -12.48 -3.03 -9.12
CA TYR A 403 -12.78 -1.62 -8.96
C TYR A 403 -14.11 -1.22 -9.62
N ALA A 404 -14.88 -2.17 -10.15
CA ALA A 404 -16.21 -1.89 -10.68
C ALA A 404 -17.11 -1.31 -9.57
N ASP A 405 -18.07 -0.47 -9.95
CA ASP A 405 -19.04 0.06 -9.01
C ASP A 405 -19.82 -1.10 -8.35
N ALA A 406 -20.01 -1.02 -7.04
CA ALA A 406 -20.78 -2.02 -6.31
C ALA A 406 -22.24 -2.04 -6.81
N PRO A 407 -22.87 -3.21 -6.97
CA PRO A 407 -22.36 -4.54 -6.62
C PRO A 407 -21.39 -5.11 -7.68
N VAL A 408 -20.22 -5.58 -7.22
CA VAL A 408 -19.10 -6.01 -8.06
C VAL A 408 -19.29 -7.46 -8.52
N PRO A 409 -19.17 -7.79 -9.82
CA PRO A 409 -19.37 -9.15 -10.31
C PRO A 409 -18.25 -10.11 -9.89
N ILE A 410 -18.64 -11.34 -9.56
CA ILE A 410 -17.77 -12.47 -9.25
C ILE A 410 -18.23 -13.70 -10.04
N GLN A 411 -17.28 -14.32 -10.73
CA GLN A 411 -17.49 -15.54 -11.51
C GLN A 411 -16.85 -16.71 -10.78
N ILE A 412 -17.58 -17.82 -10.66
CA ILE A 412 -17.08 -19.07 -10.07
C ILE A 412 -16.96 -20.11 -11.18
N TYR A 413 -15.77 -20.65 -11.32
CA TYR A 413 -15.43 -21.69 -12.27
C TYR A 413 -15.16 -23.00 -11.52
N ARG A 414 -15.62 -24.11 -12.08
CA ARG A 414 -15.28 -25.46 -11.63
C ARG A 414 -14.14 -26.01 -12.48
N ILE A 415 -13.16 -26.59 -11.81
CA ILE A 415 -12.04 -27.31 -12.43
C ILE A 415 -12.38 -28.82 -12.42
N THR A 416 -12.44 -29.44 -13.60
CA THR A 416 -12.66 -30.89 -13.74
C THR A 416 -11.66 -31.45 -14.73
N GLY A 417 -10.62 -32.13 -14.22
CA GLY A 417 -9.49 -32.57 -15.04
C GLY A 417 -8.86 -31.36 -15.75
N SER A 418 -8.75 -31.43 -17.07
CA SER A 418 -8.21 -30.37 -17.93
C SER A 418 -9.27 -29.38 -18.43
N THR A 419 -10.41 -29.24 -17.76
CA THR A 419 -11.49 -28.33 -18.18
C THR A 419 -11.84 -27.31 -17.10
N LEU A 420 -12.16 -26.09 -17.53
CA LEU A 420 -12.62 -24.99 -16.71
C LEU A 420 -14.01 -24.55 -17.18
N GLN A 421 -15.03 -24.73 -16.34
CA GLN A 421 -16.42 -24.37 -16.67
C GLN A 421 -16.93 -23.31 -15.71
N MET A 422 -17.48 -22.20 -16.22
CA MET A 422 -18.20 -21.24 -15.37
C MET A 422 -19.48 -21.90 -14.87
N VAL A 423 -19.65 -21.98 -13.56
CA VAL A 423 -20.78 -22.66 -12.91
C VAL A 423 -21.69 -21.70 -12.15
N GLN A 424 -21.20 -20.51 -11.82
CA GLN A 424 -21.99 -19.49 -11.14
C GLN A 424 -21.48 -18.08 -11.47
N ASN A 425 -22.38 -17.12 -11.52
CA ASN A 425 -22.09 -15.69 -11.53
C ASN A 425 -22.88 -15.04 -10.38
N ILE A 426 -22.20 -14.34 -9.48
CA ILE A 426 -22.79 -13.64 -8.34
C ILE A 426 -22.17 -12.24 -8.24
N THR A 427 -22.58 -11.47 -7.24
CA THR A 427 -22.01 -10.16 -6.97
C THR A 427 -21.57 -10.04 -5.52
N THR A 428 -20.73 -9.08 -5.19
CA THR A 428 -20.41 -8.71 -3.81
C THR A 428 -20.50 -7.20 -3.64
N ASN A 429 -20.62 -6.70 -2.40
CA ASN A 429 -20.40 -5.28 -2.16
C ASN A 429 -18.92 -4.90 -2.40
N GLY A 430 -18.68 -3.62 -2.67
CA GLY A 430 -17.34 -3.01 -2.61
C GLY A 430 -17.13 -2.28 -1.29
N LEU A 431 -15.88 -2.08 -0.88
CA LEU A 431 -15.51 -1.18 0.21
C LEU A 431 -15.36 0.26 -0.33
N GLU A 432 -15.76 1.27 0.44
CA GLU A 432 -15.67 2.70 0.06
C GLU A 432 -14.28 3.05 -0.53
N ASN A 433 -14.23 3.50 -1.79
CA ASN A 433 -13.01 3.84 -2.54
C ASN A 433 -11.98 2.71 -2.71
N GLU A 434 -12.40 1.46 -2.49
CA GLU A 434 -11.54 0.29 -2.53
C GLU A 434 -12.14 -0.80 -3.43
N SER A 435 -11.91 -2.07 -3.10
CA SER A 435 -12.08 -3.20 -3.99
C SER A 435 -13.26 -4.11 -3.57
N ALA A 436 -13.68 -5.00 -4.45
CA ALA A 436 -14.61 -6.09 -4.17
C ALA A 436 -14.30 -6.78 -2.83
N VAL A 437 -15.31 -6.97 -1.97
CA VAL A 437 -15.13 -7.57 -0.64
C VAL A 437 -15.56 -9.03 -0.66
N PHE A 438 -14.61 -9.92 -0.96
CA PHE A 438 -14.80 -11.36 -0.91
C PHE A 438 -13.48 -12.05 -0.60
N ASP A 439 -13.57 -13.24 -0.04
CA ASP A 439 -12.43 -14.11 0.19
C ASP A 439 -12.87 -15.56 0.28
N VAL A 440 -11.94 -16.49 0.44
CA VAL A 440 -12.24 -17.92 0.53
C VAL A 440 -11.40 -18.59 1.60
N SER A 441 -11.93 -19.65 2.21
CA SER A 441 -11.13 -20.66 2.88
C SER A 441 -10.79 -21.79 1.90
N SER A 442 -10.21 -22.90 2.39
CA SER A 442 -10.06 -24.09 1.56
C SER A 442 -11.40 -24.75 1.21
N ARG A 443 -12.49 -24.44 1.94
CA ARG A 443 -13.80 -25.12 1.83
C ARG A 443 -14.92 -24.23 1.32
N PHE A 444 -14.92 -22.95 1.69
CA PHE A 444 -16.06 -22.08 1.49
C PHE A 444 -15.66 -20.76 0.85
N MET A 445 -16.61 -20.15 0.17
CA MET A 445 -16.50 -18.78 -0.31
C MET A 445 -17.22 -17.84 0.64
N TYR A 446 -16.63 -16.70 0.94
CA TYR A 446 -17.23 -15.67 1.76
C TYR A 446 -17.36 -14.36 0.97
N ARG A 447 -18.50 -13.70 1.09
CA ARG A 447 -18.74 -12.40 0.45
C ARG A 447 -19.75 -11.57 1.23
N THR A 448 -19.73 -10.26 1.02
CA THR A 448 -20.77 -9.38 1.53
C THR A 448 -21.90 -9.18 0.52
N ALA A 449 -23.14 -9.18 0.98
CA ALA A 449 -24.33 -8.84 0.19
C ALA A 449 -25.29 -8.00 1.03
N GLY A 450 -25.57 -6.76 0.62
CA GLY A 450 -26.32 -5.83 1.48
C GLY A 450 -25.61 -5.65 2.83
N ASN A 451 -26.31 -5.90 3.93
CA ASN A 451 -25.75 -5.80 5.30
C ASN A 451 -25.32 -7.16 5.89
N THR A 452 -25.07 -8.18 5.06
CA THR A 452 -24.78 -9.54 5.56
C THR A 452 -23.49 -10.08 4.96
N LEU A 453 -22.67 -10.69 5.82
CA LEU A 453 -21.58 -11.57 5.41
C LEU A 453 -22.17 -12.98 5.18
N LEU A 454 -21.99 -13.52 3.98
CA LEU A 454 -22.51 -14.81 3.55
C LEU A 454 -21.40 -15.84 3.41
N CYS A 455 -21.71 -17.09 3.73
CA CYS A 455 -20.89 -18.28 3.50
C CYS A 455 -21.50 -19.10 2.37
N GLY A 456 -20.87 -19.09 1.21
CA GLY A 456 -21.24 -19.86 0.04
C GLY A 456 -20.59 -21.24 0.02
N LYS A 457 -21.41 -22.27 -0.24
CA LYS A 457 -20.99 -23.68 -0.32
C LYS A 457 -21.73 -24.44 -1.39
N TRP A 458 -21.11 -25.51 -1.86
CA TRP A 458 -21.74 -26.44 -2.79
C TRP A 458 -22.53 -27.52 -2.04
N MET A 459 -23.81 -27.65 -2.38
CA MET A 459 -24.75 -28.61 -1.81
C MET A 459 -25.07 -29.73 -2.81
N PHE A 460 -25.69 -30.81 -2.30
CA PHE A 460 -26.18 -31.94 -3.09
C PHE A 460 -25.12 -32.55 -4.04
N GLY A 461 -23.91 -32.78 -3.53
CA GLY A 461 -22.81 -33.38 -4.29
C GLY A 461 -22.24 -32.45 -5.37
N GLY A 462 -22.21 -31.14 -5.12
CA GLY A 462 -21.65 -30.18 -6.07
C GLY A 462 -22.64 -29.68 -7.12
N LYS A 463 -23.95 -29.82 -6.93
CA LYS A 463 -24.95 -29.44 -7.96
C LYS A 463 -25.53 -28.05 -7.76
N VAL A 464 -25.68 -27.61 -6.53
CA VAL A 464 -26.31 -26.32 -6.18
C VAL A 464 -25.34 -25.50 -5.36
N PHE A 465 -25.17 -24.22 -5.70
CA PHE A 465 -24.46 -23.27 -4.85
C PHE A 465 -25.47 -22.60 -3.93
N GLY A 466 -25.30 -22.77 -2.61
CA GLY A 466 -26.14 -22.16 -1.58
C GLY A 466 -25.33 -21.22 -0.71
N GLU A 467 -26.00 -20.27 -0.05
CA GLU A 467 -25.37 -19.27 0.80
C GLU A 467 -26.12 -19.15 2.13
N ASP A 468 -25.38 -19.28 3.23
CA ASP A 468 -25.90 -19.14 4.58
C ASP A 468 -25.38 -17.83 5.21
N PRO A 469 -26.19 -17.13 6.03
CA PRO A 469 -25.73 -15.94 6.75
C PRO A 469 -24.71 -16.30 7.83
N VAL A 470 -23.63 -15.52 7.89
CA VAL A 470 -22.58 -15.64 8.91
C VAL A 470 -22.80 -14.62 10.02
N THR A 471 -22.86 -13.33 9.66
CA THR A 471 -23.08 -12.22 10.58
C THR A 471 -23.59 -10.99 9.81
N GLN A 472 -24.10 -10.00 10.55
CA GLN A 472 -24.38 -8.68 10.00
C GLN A 472 -23.08 -7.87 9.86
N VAL A 473 -23.03 -7.04 8.83
CA VAL A 473 -21.92 -6.16 8.47
C VAL A 473 -22.47 -4.85 7.90
N HIS A 474 -21.67 -3.79 7.90
CA HIS A 474 -22.06 -2.50 7.32
C HIS A 474 -21.84 -2.48 5.80
N GLN A 475 -22.90 -2.27 5.03
CA GLN A 475 -22.79 -2.11 3.58
C GLN A 475 -21.78 -1.01 3.23
N THR A 476 -20.88 -1.33 2.29
CA THR A 476 -19.74 -0.51 1.81
C THR A 476 -18.71 -0.04 2.84
N GLN A 477 -18.84 -0.44 4.11
CA GLN A 477 -17.95 -0.01 5.20
C GLN A 477 -17.19 -1.16 5.87
N SER A 478 -17.51 -2.40 5.50
CA SER A 478 -16.89 -3.59 6.06
C SER A 478 -15.81 -4.16 5.16
N TRP A 479 -14.74 -4.62 5.79
CA TRP A 479 -13.68 -5.40 5.16
C TRP A 479 -13.47 -6.69 5.94
N PHE A 480 -13.13 -7.78 5.26
CA PHE A 480 -12.72 -9.01 5.93
C PHE A 480 -11.73 -9.82 5.08
N THR A 481 -11.06 -10.76 5.74
CA THR A 481 -10.29 -11.85 5.12
C THR A 481 -10.53 -13.15 5.90
N VAL A 482 -10.20 -14.27 5.28
CA VAL A 482 -10.51 -15.62 5.77
C VAL A 482 -9.22 -16.43 5.91
N ASP A 483 -9.17 -17.31 6.90
CA ASP A 483 -8.08 -18.26 7.04
C ASP A 483 -8.08 -19.28 5.90
N ARG A 484 -6.96 -19.35 5.19
CA ARG A 484 -6.75 -20.25 4.04
C ARG A 484 -5.99 -21.52 4.45
N THR A 485 -5.69 -21.69 5.73
CA THR A 485 -4.96 -22.85 6.24
C THR A 485 -5.81 -24.10 6.09
N SER A 486 -5.34 -25.01 5.23
CA SER A 486 -6.03 -26.27 4.95
C SER A 486 -5.89 -27.26 6.11
N GLY A 487 -6.90 -28.13 6.27
CA GLY A 487 -6.88 -29.22 7.25
C GLY A 487 -7.24 -28.84 8.69
N LEU A 488 -7.59 -27.59 8.98
CA LEU A 488 -8.08 -27.19 10.30
C LEU A 488 -9.56 -27.58 10.47
N ASP A 489 -9.95 -28.04 11.66
CA ASP A 489 -11.34 -28.35 12.02
C ASP A 489 -12.13 -27.10 12.45
N ARG A 490 -11.95 -25.99 11.72
CA ARG A 490 -12.64 -24.72 11.94
C ARG A 490 -12.57 -23.81 10.72
N GLU A 491 -13.47 -22.84 10.66
CA GLU A 491 -13.36 -21.64 9.83
C GLU A 491 -12.96 -20.46 10.72
N ALA A 492 -12.22 -19.50 10.17
CA ALA A 492 -11.95 -18.24 10.85
C ALA A 492 -11.99 -17.09 9.86
N ILE A 493 -12.66 -16.01 10.27
CA ILE A 493 -12.81 -14.79 9.51
C ILE A 493 -12.37 -13.65 10.42
N PHE A 494 -11.60 -12.72 9.88
CA PHE A 494 -11.19 -11.52 10.59
C PHE A 494 -11.51 -10.29 9.74
N GLY A 495 -12.04 -9.25 10.37
CA GLY A 495 -12.45 -8.07 9.65
C GLY A 495 -12.67 -6.85 10.53
N TYR A 496 -13.15 -5.79 9.90
CA TYR A 496 -13.62 -4.61 10.62
C TYR A 496 -14.87 -4.04 9.95
N ASP A 497 -15.64 -3.30 10.73
CA ASP A 497 -16.62 -2.33 10.27
C ASP A 497 -16.07 -0.91 10.47
N ARG A 498 -16.13 -0.06 9.44
CA ARG A 498 -15.83 1.38 9.59
C ARG A 498 -17.05 2.08 10.17
N ALA A 499 -16.89 2.69 11.33
CA ALA A 499 -17.85 3.61 11.92
C ALA A 499 -17.19 4.97 12.12
N LEU A 500 -17.44 5.92 11.21
CA LEU A 500 -16.77 7.23 11.19
C LEU A 500 -15.24 7.13 11.12
N ARG A 501 -14.55 7.31 12.25
CA ARG A 501 -13.08 7.25 12.41
C ARG A 501 -12.59 5.94 13.01
N ASP A 502 -13.50 5.18 13.61
CA ASP A 502 -13.14 3.98 14.36
C ASP A 502 -13.32 2.75 13.47
N MET A 503 -12.33 1.87 13.53
CA MET A 503 -12.46 0.52 13.00
C MET A 503 -12.89 -0.38 14.14
N GLN A 504 -14.10 -0.91 14.03
CA GLN A 504 -14.63 -1.91 14.95
C GLN A 504 -14.19 -3.28 14.43
N TRP A 505 -13.12 -3.81 15.02
CA TRP A 505 -12.53 -5.08 14.60
C TRP A 505 -13.34 -6.26 15.15
N PHE A 506 -13.41 -7.34 14.38
CA PHE A 506 -14.10 -8.56 14.78
C PHE A 506 -13.37 -9.82 14.33
N VAL A 507 -13.62 -10.91 15.06
CA VAL A 507 -13.32 -12.28 14.66
C VAL A 507 -14.64 -13.04 14.55
N VAL A 508 -14.79 -13.86 13.51
CA VAL A 508 -15.83 -14.89 13.46
C VAL A 508 -15.18 -16.25 13.40
N LYS A 509 -15.56 -17.14 14.32
CA LYS A 509 -15.12 -18.53 14.35
C LYS A 509 -16.25 -19.43 13.87
N GLY A 510 -16.03 -20.19 12.81
CA GLY A 510 -16.98 -21.18 12.31
C GLY A 510 -16.56 -22.60 12.62
N ASP A 511 -17.52 -23.53 12.63
CA ASP A 511 -17.23 -24.96 12.60
C ASP A 511 -16.76 -25.43 11.21
N LYS A 512 -16.22 -26.65 11.13
CA LYS A 512 -15.73 -27.25 9.88
C LYS A 512 -16.82 -27.37 8.80
N ALA A 513 -18.09 -27.48 9.21
CA ALA A 513 -19.23 -27.65 8.33
C ALA A 513 -19.73 -26.31 7.75
N GLY A 514 -19.30 -25.18 8.32
CA GLY A 514 -19.81 -23.86 7.95
C GLY A 514 -21.30 -23.73 8.29
N GLU A 515 -21.74 -24.36 9.38
CA GLU A 515 -23.14 -24.37 9.83
C GLU A 515 -23.35 -23.50 11.08
N LYS A 516 -22.31 -23.31 11.89
CA LYS A 516 -22.35 -22.48 13.09
C LYS A 516 -21.20 -21.49 13.10
N PHE A 517 -21.50 -20.25 13.44
CA PHE A 517 -20.56 -19.15 13.51
C PHE A 517 -20.72 -18.38 14.82
N ASP A 518 -19.61 -18.21 15.54
CA ASP A 518 -19.52 -17.40 16.75
C ASP A 518 -18.85 -16.06 16.42
N PHE A 519 -19.55 -14.96 16.65
CA PHE A 519 -19.05 -13.60 16.43
C PHE A 519 -18.43 -13.04 17.72
N HIS A 520 -17.23 -12.46 17.60
CA HIS A 520 -16.51 -11.85 18.70
C HIS A 520 -15.99 -10.46 18.32
N ASN A 521 -16.36 -9.45 19.09
CA ASN A 521 -15.74 -8.12 18.99
C ASN A 521 -14.29 -8.17 19.48
N VAL A 522 -13.42 -7.43 18.81
CA VAL A 522 -12.01 -7.29 19.18
C VAL A 522 -11.75 -5.88 19.66
N THR A 523 -11.43 -5.75 20.94
CA THR A 523 -11.11 -4.45 21.56
C THR A 523 -9.61 -4.23 21.50
N LEU A 524 -9.16 -3.44 20.52
CA LEU A 524 -7.76 -3.01 20.41
C LEU A 524 -7.51 -1.73 21.22
N PRO A 525 -6.28 -1.50 21.69
CA PRO A 525 -5.91 -0.20 22.25
C PRO A 525 -6.18 0.93 21.26
N ALA A 526 -6.76 2.02 21.75
CA ALA A 526 -7.06 3.19 20.94
C ALA A 526 -5.78 3.79 20.34
N MET A 527 -5.86 4.25 19.09
CA MET A 527 -4.80 5.05 18.49
C MET A 527 -4.72 6.41 19.20
N ARG A 528 -3.53 7.04 19.19
CA ARG A 528 -3.36 8.39 19.75
C ARG A 528 -4.23 9.38 18.98
N ALA A 529 -4.65 10.47 19.64
CA ALA A 529 -5.38 11.52 18.97
C ALA A 529 -4.57 12.09 17.79
N GLY A 530 -5.09 12.02 16.57
CA GLY A 530 -4.39 12.45 15.35
C GLY A 530 -3.46 11.39 14.72
N GLU A 531 -3.34 10.21 15.32
CA GLU A 531 -2.72 9.05 14.68
C GLU A 531 -3.68 8.43 13.66
N ARG A 532 -3.18 8.05 12.49
CA ARG A 532 -3.96 7.44 11.42
C ARG A 532 -3.40 6.09 11.01
N LEU A 533 -4.27 5.17 10.60
CA LEU A 533 -3.87 3.93 9.95
C LEU A 533 -3.46 4.23 8.49
N GLU A 534 -2.26 3.82 8.09
CA GLU A 534 -1.76 3.91 6.71
C GLU A 534 -2.03 2.62 5.94
N ASP A 535 -1.72 1.48 6.55
CA ASP A 535 -1.83 0.15 5.96
C ASP A 535 -2.02 -0.89 7.06
N PHE A 536 -2.48 -2.07 6.72
CA PHE A 536 -2.58 -3.20 7.64
C PHE A 536 -2.47 -4.55 6.91
N ALA A 537 -2.05 -5.57 7.64
CA ALA A 537 -1.96 -6.95 7.17
C ALA A 537 -2.54 -7.89 8.23
N VAL A 538 -3.06 -9.03 7.76
CA VAL A 538 -3.69 -10.04 8.61
C VAL A 538 -3.14 -11.40 8.23
N ASP A 539 -2.57 -12.11 9.21
CA ASP A 539 -2.03 -13.46 9.04
C ASP A 539 -2.69 -14.40 10.05
N PHE A 540 -3.06 -15.60 9.62
CA PHE A 540 -3.71 -16.58 10.49
C PHE A 540 -2.71 -17.61 11.02
N GLY A 541 -2.81 -17.87 12.33
CA GLY A 541 -2.18 -19.00 13.00
C GLY A 541 -3.19 -20.13 13.21
N ALA A 542 -2.79 -21.18 13.96
CA ALA A 542 -3.69 -22.30 14.24
C ALA A 542 -4.92 -21.87 15.07
N ASP A 543 -4.70 -21.03 16.08
CA ASP A 543 -5.64 -20.67 17.14
C ASP A 543 -5.74 -19.14 17.39
N ALA A 544 -5.09 -18.34 16.55
CA ALA A 544 -5.06 -16.89 16.67
C ALA A 544 -4.90 -16.19 15.30
N VAL A 545 -5.16 -14.89 15.30
CA VAL A 545 -4.94 -13.95 14.20
C VAL A 545 -3.82 -13.00 14.60
N LEU A 546 -2.86 -12.79 13.71
CA LEU A 546 -1.90 -11.70 13.79
C LEU A 546 -2.44 -10.53 12.97
N LEU A 547 -2.75 -9.42 13.62
CA LEU A 547 -3.06 -8.15 12.97
C LEU A 547 -1.83 -7.25 13.05
N VAL A 548 -1.35 -6.78 11.90
CA VAL A 548 -0.26 -5.80 11.79
C VAL A 548 -0.85 -4.52 11.24
N ARG A 549 -0.63 -3.39 11.90
CA ARG A 549 -1.13 -2.07 11.54
C ARG A 549 0.05 -1.13 11.40
N GLN A 550 0.22 -0.52 10.25
CA GLN A 550 1.13 0.60 10.06
C GLN A 550 0.36 1.89 10.33
N THR A 551 0.82 2.69 11.29
CA THR A 551 0.18 3.97 11.65
C THR A 551 1.13 5.14 11.49
N LEU A 552 0.58 6.32 11.21
CA LEU A 552 1.31 7.59 11.15
C LEU A 552 0.84 8.51 12.26
N TYR A 553 1.77 9.04 13.05
CA TYR A 553 1.48 10.01 14.11
C TYR A 553 2.57 11.08 14.14
N GLN A 554 2.18 12.35 14.04
CA GLN A 554 3.09 13.49 14.02
C GLN A 554 4.23 13.32 12.99
N GLY A 555 3.87 12.87 11.78
CA GLY A 555 4.85 12.65 10.71
C GLY A 555 5.68 11.38 10.80
N ARG A 556 5.61 10.65 11.92
CA ARG A 556 6.39 9.43 12.16
C ARG A 556 5.57 8.17 11.98
N GLN A 557 6.18 7.16 11.37
CA GLN A 557 5.56 5.85 11.17
C GLN A 557 5.81 4.92 12.37
N TYR A 558 4.77 4.16 12.72
CA TYR A 558 4.79 3.15 13.77
C TYR A 558 4.24 1.85 13.22
N ILE A 559 4.77 0.72 13.68
CA ILE A 559 4.18 -0.60 13.45
C ILE A 559 3.51 -1.02 14.75
N ARG A 560 2.24 -1.40 14.67
CA ARG A 560 1.51 -1.99 15.78
C ARG A 560 1.15 -3.41 15.39
N TYR A 561 1.53 -4.41 16.18
CA TYR A 561 1.08 -5.77 15.95
C TYR A 561 0.30 -6.28 17.15
N SER A 562 -0.75 -7.04 16.87
CA SER A 562 -1.64 -7.60 17.88
C SER A 562 -1.87 -9.08 17.57
N ILE A 563 -1.72 -9.95 18.57
CA ILE A 563 -2.09 -11.36 18.48
C ILE A 563 -3.44 -11.52 19.15
N ILE A 564 -4.43 -11.97 18.39
CA ILE A 564 -5.84 -12.01 18.78
C ILE A 564 -6.30 -13.47 18.74
N ALA A 565 -6.70 -14.03 19.88
CA ALA A 565 -7.26 -15.37 19.93
C ALA A 565 -8.60 -15.43 19.17
N LEU A 566 -8.99 -16.61 18.69
CA LEU A 566 -10.21 -16.76 17.88
C LEU A 566 -11.53 -16.50 18.63
N ASN A 567 -11.47 -16.25 19.93
CA ASN A 567 -12.60 -15.77 20.75
C ASN A 567 -12.62 -14.24 20.90
N GLY A 568 -11.80 -13.53 20.13
CA GLY A 568 -11.69 -12.06 20.11
C GLY A 568 -10.79 -11.46 21.20
N VAL A 569 -10.22 -12.26 22.09
CA VAL A 569 -9.34 -11.77 23.16
C VAL A 569 -7.97 -11.40 22.58
N VAL A 570 -7.52 -10.17 22.83
CA VAL A 570 -6.17 -9.71 22.49
C VAL A 570 -5.18 -10.32 23.48
N VAL A 571 -4.32 -11.21 23.00
CA VAL A 571 -3.30 -11.93 23.77
C VAL A 571 -2.03 -11.09 23.91
N GLU A 572 -1.65 -10.39 22.84
CA GLU A 572 -0.49 -9.51 22.79
C GLU A 572 -0.82 -8.27 21.95
N ASP A 573 -0.32 -7.11 22.36
CA ASP A 573 -0.36 -5.87 21.57
C ASP A 573 0.96 -5.12 21.79
N ARG A 574 1.63 -4.75 20.71
CA ARG A 574 2.87 -3.97 20.76
C ARG A 574 2.84 -2.81 19.78
N VAL A 575 3.58 -1.77 20.12
CA VAL A 575 3.87 -0.61 19.27
C VAL A 575 5.38 -0.51 19.11
N LEU A 576 5.85 -0.49 17.87
CA LEU A 576 7.24 -0.37 17.50
C LEU A 576 7.43 0.94 16.71
N ARG A 577 8.54 1.62 16.98
CA ARG A 577 9.04 2.76 16.22
C ARG A 577 10.42 2.47 15.66
N SER A 578 10.87 3.30 14.72
CA SER A 578 12.24 3.24 14.20
C SER A 578 13.26 3.22 15.33
N GLY A 579 14.21 2.29 15.25
CA GLY A 579 15.25 2.05 16.27
C GLY A 579 14.87 1.01 17.34
N ASP A 580 13.60 0.61 17.46
CA ASP A 580 13.22 -0.49 18.36
C ASP A 580 13.74 -1.84 17.82
N ASN A 581 14.13 -2.74 18.71
CA ASN A 581 14.59 -4.08 18.33
C ASN A 581 13.51 -4.82 17.52
N GLY A 582 13.87 -5.31 16.33
CA GLY A 582 12.98 -6.03 15.44
C GLY A 582 12.15 -5.14 14.50
N TYR A 583 12.19 -3.81 14.62
CA TYR A 583 11.44 -2.90 13.74
C TYR A 583 11.68 -3.18 12.25
N ASP A 584 12.92 -3.46 11.86
CA ASP A 584 13.30 -3.75 10.47
C ASP A 584 12.61 -5.01 9.92
N ALA A 585 12.30 -5.99 10.77
CA ALA A 585 11.55 -7.20 10.37
C ALA A 585 10.05 -6.90 10.14
N TRP A 586 9.57 -5.76 10.60
CA TRP A 586 8.20 -5.29 10.47
C TRP A 586 8.02 -4.19 9.41
N GLU A 587 9.11 -3.74 8.79
CA GLU A 587 9.07 -2.68 7.78
C GLU A 587 8.18 -3.05 6.58
N SER A 588 8.29 -4.30 6.11
CA SER A 588 7.24 -4.90 5.28
C SER A 588 6.21 -5.52 6.21
N ILE A 589 4.98 -4.98 6.26
CA ILE A 589 3.91 -5.56 7.08
C ILE A 589 3.26 -6.78 6.43
N HIS A 590 3.50 -7.02 5.14
CA HIS A 590 2.92 -8.12 4.35
C HIS A 590 3.89 -9.31 4.24
N GLY A 591 3.39 -10.42 3.68
CA GLY A 591 4.22 -11.58 3.29
C GLY A 591 4.74 -12.44 4.45
N LYS A 592 4.13 -12.34 5.63
CA LYS A 592 4.56 -13.06 6.83
C LYS A 592 3.97 -14.47 6.88
N LEU A 593 4.63 -15.34 7.65
CA LEU A 593 4.03 -16.63 8.05
C LEU A 593 3.89 -16.67 9.56
N PHE A 594 2.66 -16.52 10.04
CA PHE A 594 2.34 -16.61 11.46
C PHE A 594 2.20 -18.08 11.89
N GLN A 595 2.93 -18.44 12.95
CA GLN A 595 2.96 -19.77 13.53
C GLN A 595 2.70 -19.68 15.04
N LYS A 596 2.30 -20.79 15.65
CA LYS A 596 1.92 -20.83 17.08
C LYS A 596 2.96 -20.20 18.03
N SER A 597 4.25 -20.38 17.75
CA SER A 597 5.34 -19.92 18.61
C SER A 597 6.27 -18.90 17.95
N SER A 598 6.04 -18.57 16.68
CA SER A 598 6.95 -17.73 15.91
C SER A 598 6.28 -17.04 14.74
N ILE A 599 6.88 -15.94 14.29
CA ILE A 599 6.54 -15.27 13.04
C ILE A 599 7.76 -15.35 12.13
N LEU A 600 7.55 -15.74 10.87
CA LEU A 600 8.58 -15.63 9.85
C LEU A 600 8.36 -14.35 9.06
N HIS A 601 9.39 -13.50 9.04
CA HIS A 601 9.42 -12.21 8.37
C HIS A 601 10.23 -12.34 7.10
N VAL A 602 9.67 -11.93 5.96
CA VAL A 602 10.46 -11.66 4.77
C VAL A 602 11.16 -10.31 4.93
N THR A 603 12.48 -10.33 4.89
CA THR A 603 13.29 -9.12 5.05
C THR A 603 14.28 -8.99 3.90
N PRO A 604 14.83 -7.78 3.71
CA PRO A 604 16.00 -7.53 2.87
C PRO A 604 17.16 -8.53 3.01
N LEU A 605 17.37 -9.10 4.21
CA LEU A 605 18.49 -9.97 4.53
C LEU A 605 18.17 -11.47 4.38
N GLY A 606 16.91 -11.80 4.06
CA GLY A 606 16.37 -13.16 4.07
C GLY A 606 15.19 -13.30 5.04
N VAL A 607 14.85 -14.52 5.41
CA VAL A 607 13.81 -14.82 6.39
C VAL A 607 14.36 -14.60 7.79
N VAL A 608 13.72 -13.71 8.56
CA VAL A 608 13.99 -13.55 9.99
C VAL A 608 12.89 -14.24 10.78
N LYS A 609 13.26 -15.10 11.73
CA LYS A 609 12.33 -15.74 12.66
C LYS A 609 12.25 -14.92 13.94
N GLN A 610 11.06 -14.42 14.25
CA GLN A 610 10.72 -13.89 15.56
C GLN A 610 10.16 -15.01 16.43
N THR A 611 10.78 -15.28 17.58
CA THR A 611 10.23 -16.21 18.58
C THR A 611 9.37 -15.44 19.57
N LEU A 612 8.09 -15.80 19.67
CA LEU A 612 7.11 -15.00 20.43
C LEU A 612 7.36 -15.01 21.94
N LEU A 613 7.84 -16.14 22.48
CA LEU A 613 8.04 -16.32 23.92
C LEU A 613 9.02 -15.29 24.52
N ASN A 614 10.10 -14.98 23.81
CA ASN A 614 11.17 -14.10 24.28
C ASN A 614 11.42 -12.89 23.37
N ASN A 615 10.61 -12.74 22.32
CA ASN A 615 10.74 -11.72 21.30
C ASN A 615 12.14 -11.67 20.64
N ALA A 616 12.81 -12.83 20.52
CA ALA A 616 14.11 -12.93 19.88
C ALA A 616 13.98 -12.99 18.36
N TYR A 617 14.86 -12.28 17.65
CA TYR A 617 14.94 -12.24 16.19
C TYR A 617 16.20 -12.97 15.73
N GLU A 618 16.03 -13.96 14.86
CA GLU A 618 17.13 -14.77 14.32
C GLU A 618 17.04 -14.83 12.80
N LEU A 619 18.12 -14.45 12.12
CA LEU A 619 18.18 -14.59 10.67
C LEU A 619 18.38 -16.05 10.30
N VAL A 620 17.54 -16.55 9.39
CA VAL A 620 17.73 -17.86 8.77
C VAL A 620 18.80 -17.71 7.69
N GLU A 621 20.08 -17.84 8.07
CA GLU A 621 21.26 -17.49 7.24
C GLU A 621 21.21 -18.05 5.80
N ASP A 622 20.72 -19.27 5.62
CA ASP A 622 20.60 -19.93 4.31
C ASP A 622 19.61 -19.27 3.34
N THR A 623 18.78 -18.34 3.82
CA THR A 623 17.82 -17.59 3.00
C THR A 623 18.38 -16.26 2.49
N ARG A 624 19.60 -15.88 2.90
CA ARG A 624 20.21 -14.61 2.52
C ARG A 624 20.44 -14.54 1.01
N GLY A 625 19.89 -13.51 0.38
CA GLY A 625 19.96 -13.32 -1.08
C GLY A 625 19.08 -14.30 -1.88
N VAL A 626 18.38 -15.21 -1.21
CA VAL A 626 17.41 -16.13 -1.83
C VAL A 626 16.01 -15.57 -1.71
N VAL A 627 15.62 -15.08 -0.53
CA VAL A 627 14.32 -14.46 -0.23
C VAL A 627 14.45 -12.94 -0.17
N THR A 628 13.45 -12.21 -0.67
CA THR A 628 13.37 -10.74 -0.67
C THR A 628 12.12 -10.24 0.05
N ALA A 629 12.07 -8.95 0.37
CA ALA A 629 10.92 -8.32 1.02
C ALA A 629 9.62 -8.32 0.17
N GLU A 630 9.71 -8.64 -1.13
CA GLU A 630 8.56 -8.77 -2.03
C GLU A 630 7.97 -10.18 -2.06
N ASP A 631 8.64 -11.15 -1.44
CA ASP A 631 8.19 -12.54 -1.41
C ASP A 631 7.06 -12.76 -0.41
N TRP A 632 6.25 -13.76 -0.69
CA TRP A 632 5.10 -14.14 0.13
C TRP A 632 5.35 -15.54 0.69
N LEU A 633 5.33 -15.67 2.02
CA LEU A 633 5.47 -16.96 2.67
C LEU A 633 4.10 -17.62 2.83
N PHE A 634 4.06 -18.93 2.62
CA PHE A 634 2.87 -19.73 2.90
C PHE A 634 3.27 -21.12 3.40
N ARG A 635 2.34 -21.80 4.05
CA ARG A 635 2.53 -23.21 4.43
C ARG A 635 2.23 -24.09 3.23
N PHE A 636 3.16 -24.97 2.86
CA PHE A 636 2.95 -25.97 1.84
C PHE A 636 3.49 -27.32 2.32
N ASN A 637 2.57 -28.20 2.73
CA ASN A 637 2.91 -29.48 3.33
C ASN A 637 3.85 -29.33 4.54
N LYS A 638 4.98 -30.04 4.54
CA LYS A 638 6.03 -29.95 5.58
C LYS A 638 7.07 -28.85 5.31
N SER A 639 6.84 -28.03 4.29
CA SER A 639 7.75 -26.98 3.82
C SER A 639 7.12 -25.60 4.00
N VAL A 640 7.97 -24.57 3.95
CA VAL A 640 7.55 -23.18 3.73
C VAL A 640 7.59 -22.92 2.23
N GLY A 641 6.47 -22.55 1.64
CA GLY A 641 6.39 -22.06 0.27
C GLY A 641 6.79 -20.59 0.22
N ILE A 642 7.46 -20.20 -0.87
CA ILE A 642 7.86 -18.83 -1.17
C ILE A 642 7.32 -18.51 -2.55
N ALA A 643 6.35 -17.61 -2.64
CA ALA A 643 5.80 -17.15 -3.92
C ALA A 643 6.38 -15.78 -4.28
N ARG A 644 6.77 -15.64 -5.56
CA ARG A 644 7.21 -14.39 -6.15
C ARG A 644 6.75 -14.27 -7.59
N ARG A 645 6.93 -13.08 -8.17
CA ARG A 645 6.43 -12.78 -9.52
C ARG A 645 6.86 -13.78 -10.60
N GLY A 646 8.08 -14.32 -10.53
CA GLY A 646 8.61 -15.22 -11.57
C GLY A 646 8.60 -16.70 -11.21
N ALA A 647 8.40 -17.06 -9.95
CA ALA A 647 8.64 -18.42 -9.49
C ALA A 647 7.92 -18.73 -8.18
N VAL A 648 7.74 -20.03 -7.93
CA VAL A 648 7.45 -20.57 -6.61
C VAL A 648 8.62 -21.44 -6.17
N LEU A 649 9.08 -21.22 -4.94
CA LEU A 649 10.08 -22.04 -4.29
C LEU A 649 9.49 -22.72 -3.05
N THR A 650 10.14 -23.79 -2.61
CA THR A 650 9.90 -24.41 -1.32
C THR A 650 11.17 -24.42 -0.50
N MET A 651 11.04 -24.22 0.80
CA MET A 651 12.11 -24.22 1.77
C MET A 651 11.77 -25.24 2.87
N ARG A 652 12.65 -26.21 3.09
CA ARG A 652 12.52 -27.21 4.17
C ARG A 652 13.88 -27.49 4.80
N LYS A 653 13.87 -27.96 6.05
CA LYS A 653 15.08 -28.52 6.67
C LYS A 653 15.50 -29.78 5.92
N LYS A 654 16.81 -29.97 5.80
CA LYS A 654 17.40 -31.21 5.26
C LYS A 654 16.95 -32.44 6.03
#